data_AF-A0A2W1JDX2-F1
#
_entry.id   AF-A0A2W1JDX2-F1
#
_cell.length_a   1.000
_cell.length_b   1.000
_cell.length_c   1.000
_cell.angle_alpha   90.00
_cell.angle_beta   90.00
_cell.angle_gamma   90.00
#
_symmetry.space_group_name_H-M   'P 1'
#
loop_
_entity.id
_entity.type
_entity.pdbx_description
1 polymer ?
#
loop_
_entity_poly.entity_id
_entity_poly.type
_entity_poly.pdbx_seq_one_letter_code
_entity_poly.pdbx_strand_id
1 'polypeptide(L)'
;MGILPGSCQKYLTETKVYLLSNVRVANKWIHSWLCCGICIGGNLLLGACPSTAQAAPDGTLSTRVSTAGSSVEITGGIQRGSNLFHSFEAFSIRTGEVANFRLPGNTSVENIISRVTGSSISNIDGTLQVGGATNLFLINPNGIIFGPNAILDIGGSFLGTTASDLTFADGTVFSAASSQATPLLTVNSPIGLQFGEAPGGITNQSNAMPITNISPLGLAPSGDPVGLQVRPGNALVLVGREVMFEGGHLTALGGRVELGSVDRNSFVGLTEVNQGWALDYSLVESFQDIRLGPLDPSVVPALFGDLASIDASGAGGTIRLRGRHIVLSNTQISNATTDFGNGGNIEVLATDSVEIDGVPSSLFSQVGIDEQEVINAPVTGNGGDILIDTQKLFIRNGGFISSGTLSQGKAGDIVINASELIEISGIGSPVPIPSNLSAATDGSGAGGVLSINTPQLTIRDGAQVVVTSSGSGAAGTLNITSDTLTLDQGLLNAQTEVGRGGNINLQVSGLLLLSNNSQITAEAGGTGDGGNIAIDAGLVFASPSQDSNIVANAFEGMGGNITINTQGLFGFAERQAIAGNGTNDIDASSEFGLAGGIEIDTLVSDPDSALVNLPEGVSDPSQKIAIGCAAKQGNSFVLAGRGGVPSSPQDLVSNPQLWNDVRDLSAFRTTQQRGYPSQEYATRPVTPAPLLEATGWHRDAQGRMRLVNHQPNLVSADLGDAAQTC
;
A
#
# COMPACT_ATOMS: atom_id res chain seq x y z
N MET A 1 52.12 2.45 -48.31
CA MET A 1 52.20 1.38 -49.32
C MET A 1 50.81 0.78 -49.42
N GLY A 2 50.19 0.84 -50.60
CA GLY A 2 48.72 0.75 -50.75
C GLY A 2 48.12 -0.65 -50.67
N ILE A 3 46.78 -0.71 -50.67
CA ILE A 3 45.92 -1.36 -51.69
C ILE A 3 44.43 -1.14 -51.34
N LEU A 4 43.70 -0.66 -52.35
CA LEU A 4 42.27 -0.63 -52.77
C LEU A 4 41.06 -1.00 -51.86
N PRO A 5 39.85 -0.47 -52.22
CA PRO A 5 38.59 -0.57 -51.47
C PRO A 5 37.56 -1.56 -52.04
N GLY A 6 36.52 -1.86 -51.25
CA GLY A 6 35.27 -2.54 -51.66
C GLY A 6 34.45 -2.92 -50.43
N SER A 7 33.13 -3.11 -50.42
CA SER A 7 32.03 -2.96 -51.36
C SER A 7 30.74 -3.15 -50.53
N CYS A 8 29.62 -2.61 -51.00
CA CYS A 8 28.29 -2.70 -50.42
C CYS A 8 27.64 -4.10 -50.56
N GLN A 9 26.96 -4.62 -49.52
CA GLN A 9 25.99 -5.74 -49.60
C GLN A 9 25.09 -5.77 -48.33
N LYS A 10 23.80 -5.39 -48.42
CA LYS A 10 22.60 -6.26 -48.51
C LYS A 10 22.58 -7.48 -47.57
N TYR A 11 21.70 -7.45 -46.56
CA TYR A 11 21.19 -8.66 -45.89
C TYR A 11 19.68 -8.81 -46.14
N LEU A 12 19.34 -10.01 -46.61
CA LEU A 12 18.00 -10.52 -46.90
C LEU A 12 17.34 -11.03 -45.60
N THR A 13 16.02 -10.92 -45.58
CA THR A 13 15.12 -11.50 -44.58
C THR A 13 14.94 -13.02 -44.80
N GLU A 14 15.15 -13.81 -43.75
CA GLU A 14 14.66 -15.19 -43.66
C GLU A 14 13.69 -15.32 -42.48
N THR A 15 12.44 -15.66 -42.78
CA THR A 15 11.42 -16.05 -41.80
C THR A 15 11.33 -17.58 -41.80
N LYS A 16 11.65 -18.24 -40.67
CA LYS A 16 11.45 -19.68 -40.48
C LYS A 16 10.23 -19.94 -39.60
N VAL A 17 9.35 -20.77 -40.17
CA VAL A 17 8.10 -21.31 -39.66
C VAL A 17 8.39 -22.52 -38.74
N TYR A 18 7.68 -22.63 -37.61
CA TYR A 18 7.54 -23.88 -36.87
C TYR A 18 6.12 -24.43 -36.99
N LEU A 19 6.04 -25.72 -37.36
CA LEU A 19 4.87 -26.56 -37.57
C LEU A 19 4.64 -27.46 -36.34
N LEU A 20 3.38 -27.63 -35.91
CA LEU A 20 2.81 -28.82 -35.25
C LEU A 20 1.27 -28.76 -35.46
N SER A 21 0.72 -29.36 -36.51
CA SER A 21 0.18 -30.73 -36.64
C SER A 21 -1.20 -31.00 -35.97
N ASN A 22 -2.21 -31.09 -36.85
CA ASN A 22 -3.36 -32.03 -36.92
C ASN A 22 -4.35 -32.16 -35.74
N VAL A 23 -5.65 -31.96 -35.99
CA VAL A 23 -6.66 -33.02 -36.26
C VAL A 23 -7.93 -32.40 -36.89
N ARG A 24 -8.62 -33.24 -37.67
CA ARG A 24 -9.58 -33.02 -38.76
C ARG A 24 -11.05 -32.76 -38.37
N VAL A 25 -11.66 -31.82 -39.12
CA VAL A 25 -12.86 -31.96 -39.99
C VAL A 25 -14.23 -32.26 -39.36
N ALA A 26 -15.18 -31.31 -39.57
CA ALA A 26 -16.51 -31.59 -40.11
C ALA A 26 -17.13 -30.35 -40.83
N ASN A 27 -17.28 -30.50 -42.15
CA ASN A 27 -18.08 -29.74 -43.14
C ASN A 27 -19.59 -29.71 -42.79
N LYS A 28 -20.54 -28.99 -43.43
CA LYS A 28 -20.69 -27.84 -44.37
C LYS A 28 -22.22 -27.66 -44.57
N TRP A 29 -22.69 -26.40 -44.60
CA TRP A 29 -23.67 -25.75 -45.51
C TRP A 29 -25.05 -26.35 -45.94
N ILE A 30 -26.06 -25.44 -45.83
CA ILE A 30 -27.13 -25.04 -46.78
C ILE A 30 -28.25 -26.04 -47.14
N HIS A 31 -29.50 -25.59 -46.96
CA HIS A 31 -30.56 -25.65 -47.99
C HIS A 31 -31.47 -24.40 -47.89
N SER A 32 -32.01 -23.99 -49.03
CA SER A 32 -32.81 -22.78 -49.27
C SER A 32 -34.13 -23.15 -49.96
N TRP A 33 -35.06 -22.18 -50.00
CA TRP A 33 -36.26 -22.00 -50.86
C TRP A 33 -37.68 -22.32 -50.30
N LEU A 34 -38.44 -21.21 -50.19
CA LEU A 34 -39.84 -20.95 -50.60
C LEU A 34 -41.04 -21.51 -49.80
N CYS A 35 -41.88 -20.61 -49.24
CA CYS A 35 -43.25 -20.35 -49.75
C CYS A 35 -44.03 -19.26 -48.97
N CYS A 36 -44.51 -18.27 -49.75
CA CYS A 36 -45.79 -17.52 -49.71
C CYS A 36 -46.68 -17.49 -48.44
N GLY A 37 -47.07 -16.26 -48.06
CA GLY A 37 -48.26 -15.95 -47.27
C GLY A 37 -48.53 -14.43 -47.23
N ILE A 38 -49.60 -13.99 -47.88
CA ILE A 38 -49.92 -12.62 -48.31
C ILE A 38 -50.73 -11.84 -47.23
N CYS A 39 -50.42 -10.53 -47.12
CA CYS A 39 -51.20 -9.37 -46.67
C CYS A 39 -51.88 -9.34 -45.27
N ILE A 40 -51.67 -8.24 -44.54
CA ILE A 40 -52.60 -7.09 -44.45
C ILE A 40 -51.82 -5.87 -43.92
N GLY A 41 -52.04 -4.73 -44.58
CA GLY A 41 -51.32 -3.48 -44.35
C GLY A 41 -51.72 -2.78 -43.05
N GLY A 42 -50.73 -2.12 -42.47
CA GLY A 42 -50.87 -1.08 -41.48
C GLY A 42 -49.59 -0.27 -41.48
N ASN A 43 -49.58 0.86 -42.21
CA ASN A 43 -48.55 1.88 -42.06
C ASN A 43 -48.68 2.46 -40.64
N LEU A 44 -48.03 1.82 -39.66
CA LEU A 44 -47.68 2.47 -38.42
C LEU A 44 -46.36 3.20 -38.70
N LEU A 45 -46.47 4.49 -39.05
CA LEU A 45 -45.39 5.45 -38.81
C LEU A 45 -45.15 5.45 -37.30
N LEU A 46 -44.30 4.54 -36.83
CA LEU A 46 -43.56 4.73 -35.59
C LEU A 46 -42.67 5.93 -35.86
N GLY A 47 -43.21 7.13 -35.59
CA GLY A 47 -42.37 8.27 -35.31
C GLY A 47 -41.48 7.83 -34.17
N ALA A 48 -40.21 7.57 -34.49
CA ALA A 48 -39.19 7.47 -33.47
C ALA A 48 -39.32 8.76 -32.66
N CYS A 49 -39.77 8.63 -31.41
CA CYS A 49 -39.69 9.72 -30.46
C CYS A 49 -38.19 10.09 -30.47
N PRO A 50 -37.82 11.33 -30.79
CA PRO A 50 -36.42 11.72 -30.67
C PRO A 50 -36.03 11.42 -29.23
N SER A 51 -35.04 10.54 -29.06
CA SER A 51 -34.35 10.31 -27.80
C SER A 51 -34.08 11.68 -27.18
N THR A 52 -34.86 12.04 -26.17
CA THR A 52 -34.73 13.31 -25.46
C THR A 52 -33.32 13.42 -24.90
N ALA A 53 -32.78 14.65 -24.91
CA ALA A 53 -31.40 14.98 -24.60
C ALA A 53 -30.82 14.25 -23.37
N GLN A 54 -29.55 13.88 -23.42
CA GLN A 54 -28.83 13.23 -22.31
C GLN A 54 -28.66 14.14 -21.07
N ALA A 55 -28.87 15.44 -21.23
CA ALA A 55 -29.05 16.38 -20.14
C ALA A 55 -30.50 16.89 -20.16
N ALA A 56 -31.28 16.55 -19.13
CA ALA A 56 -32.68 16.93 -18.99
C ALA A 56 -32.89 17.64 -17.66
N PRO A 57 -33.45 18.86 -17.60
CA PRO A 57 -33.76 19.52 -16.34
C PRO A 57 -34.90 18.81 -15.61
N ASP A 58 -34.86 18.77 -14.27
CA ASP A 58 -35.95 18.15 -13.48
C ASP A 58 -37.14 19.08 -13.21
N GLY A 59 -37.06 20.32 -13.66
CA GLY A 59 -38.10 21.34 -13.49
C GLY A 59 -38.08 22.09 -12.15
N THR A 60 -37.22 21.74 -11.19
CA THR A 60 -37.23 22.32 -9.83
C THR A 60 -36.50 23.67 -9.71
N LEU A 61 -35.53 23.94 -10.60
CA LEU A 61 -34.66 25.13 -10.52
C LEU A 61 -34.67 26.04 -11.75
N SER A 62 -35.70 25.95 -12.61
CA SER A 62 -35.72 26.72 -13.87
C SER A 62 -34.45 26.53 -14.73
N THR A 63 -33.73 25.42 -14.54
CA THR A 63 -32.62 25.02 -15.39
C THR A 63 -33.14 24.80 -16.80
N ARG A 64 -32.47 25.38 -17.78
CA ARG A 64 -32.82 25.26 -19.19
C ARG A 64 -31.66 24.60 -19.91
N VAL A 65 -31.97 23.53 -20.64
CA VAL A 65 -31.02 22.85 -21.50
C VAL A 65 -31.47 23.02 -22.94
N SER A 66 -30.57 23.49 -23.80
CA SER A 66 -30.80 23.56 -25.24
C SER A 66 -29.62 22.97 -25.98
N THR A 67 -29.87 22.06 -26.91
CA THR A 67 -28.84 21.40 -27.71
C THR A 67 -28.78 22.03 -29.10
N ALA A 68 -27.61 22.51 -29.50
CA ALA A 68 -27.34 23.06 -30.83
C ALA A 68 -26.04 22.44 -31.39
N GLY A 69 -26.19 21.49 -32.32
CA GLY A 69 -25.06 20.70 -32.80
C GLY A 69 -24.46 19.87 -31.65
N SER A 70 -23.15 20.03 -31.43
CA SER A 70 -22.43 19.42 -30.30
C SER A 70 -22.47 20.25 -29.01
N SER A 71 -23.03 21.47 -29.04
CA SER A 71 -23.15 22.29 -27.82
C SER A 71 -24.43 21.96 -27.06
N VAL A 72 -24.28 21.60 -25.78
CA VAL A 72 -25.35 21.46 -24.79
C VAL A 72 -25.31 22.70 -23.90
N GLU A 73 -26.09 23.71 -24.26
CA GLU A 73 -26.13 24.99 -23.55
C GLU A 73 -27.01 24.89 -22.31
N ILE A 74 -26.42 25.15 -21.14
CA ILE A 74 -27.06 25.10 -19.83
C ILE A 74 -27.20 26.55 -19.33
N THR A 75 -28.44 27.02 -19.25
CA THR A 75 -28.78 28.39 -18.86
C THR A 75 -29.86 28.40 -17.79
N GLY A 76 -30.22 29.58 -17.28
CA GLY A 76 -31.20 29.72 -16.21
C GLY A 76 -30.61 29.31 -14.88
N GLY A 77 -31.29 28.42 -14.15
CA GLY A 77 -30.93 28.11 -12.77
C GLY A 77 -31.42 29.19 -11.80
N ILE A 78 -31.11 28.99 -10.51
CA ILE A 78 -31.44 29.97 -9.47
C ILE A 78 -30.16 30.39 -8.76
N GLN A 79 -29.83 31.69 -8.84
CA GLN A 79 -28.71 32.25 -8.10
C GLN A 79 -29.13 32.71 -6.70
N ARG A 80 -28.30 32.42 -5.69
CA ARG A 80 -28.35 32.97 -4.34
C ARG A 80 -26.94 33.34 -3.91
N GLY A 81 -26.68 34.64 -3.74
CA GLY A 81 -25.33 35.12 -3.44
C GLY A 81 -24.36 34.74 -4.56
N SER A 82 -23.22 34.14 -4.21
CA SER A 82 -22.22 33.65 -5.16
C SER A 82 -22.49 32.23 -5.68
N ASN A 83 -23.58 31.57 -5.24
CA ASN A 83 -23.95 30.22 -5.67
C ASN A 83 -25.02 30.25 -6.77
N LEU A 84 -24.79 29.54 -7.87
CA LEU A 84 -25.75 29.30 -8.95
C LEU A 84 -26.16 27.83 -8.97
N PHE A 85 -27.44 27.55 -8.70
CA PHE A 85 -27.94 26.19 -8.59
C PHE A 85 -28.61 25.69 -9.87
N HIS A 86 -28.24 24.49 -10.30
CA HIS A 86 -28.83 23.75 -11.42
C HIS A 86 -29.33 22.37 -10.97
N SER A 87 -30.41 21.89 -11.60
CA SER A 87 -31.00 20.60 -11.29
C SER A 87 -31.43 19.85 -12.54
N PHE A 88 -31.05 18.58 -12.61
CA PHE A 88 -31.25 17.71 -13.76
C PHE A 88 -31.95 16.42 -13.34
N GLU A 89 -32.88 15.94 -14.15
CA GLU A 89 -33.43 14.59 -14.02
C GLU A 89 -32.39 13.57 -14.50
N ALA A 90 -31.72 13.85 -15.60
CA ALA A 90 -30.61 13.08 -16.12
C ALA A 90 -29.51 14.01 -16.63
N PHE A 91 -28.24 13.63 -16.45
CA PHE A 91 -27.10 14.43 -16.90
C PHE A 91 -25.97 13.51 -17.39
N SER A 92 -25.80 13.43 -18.70
CA SER A 92 -24.72 12.72 -19.39
C SER A 92 -24.32 13.51 -20.64
N ILE A 93 -23.06 13.39 -21.05
CA ILE A 93 -22.46 14.14 -22.15
C ILE A 93 -21.68 13.17 -23.03
N ARG A 94 -22.02 13.07 -24.32
CA ARG A 94 -21.32 12.18 -25.27
C ARG A 94 -19.97 12.71 -25.69
N THR A 95 -19.19 11.80 -26.27
CA THR A 95 -18.03 12.11 -27.09
C THR A 95 -18.28 13.28 -28.05
N GLY A 96 -17.43 14.29 -27.97
CA GLY A 96 -17.49 15.49 -28.81
C GLY A 96 -18.57 16.50 -28.44
N GLU A 97 -19.42 16.24 -27.44
CA GLU A 97 -20.36 17.22 -26.91
C GLU A 97 -19.70 18.13 -25.88
N VAL A 98 -20.18 19.37 -25.78
CA VAL A 98 -19.72 20.37 -24.81
C VAL A 98 -20.91 20.82 -23.97
N ALA A 99 -20.90 20.49 -22.68
CA ALA A 99 -21.84 21.02 -21.69
C ALA A 99 -21.40 22.42 -21.26
N ASN A 100 -22.02 23.45 -21.82
CA ASN A 100 -21.64 24.84 -21.57
C ASN A 100 -22.53 25.46 -20.50
N PHE A 101 -22.00 25.61 -19.28
CA PHE A 101 -22.68 26.31 -18.20
C PHE A 101 -22.51 27.82 -18.36
N ARG A 102 -23.60 28.49 -18.74
CA ARG A 102 -23.60 29.94 -18.98
C ARG A 102 -23.92 30.71 -17.70
N LEU A 103 -23.00 31.59 -17.33
CA LEU A 103 -23.21 32.53 -16.23
C LEU A 103 -24.26 33.59 -16.60
N PRO A 104 -25.15 33.98 -15.68
CA PRO A 104 -26.03 35.12 -15.89
C PRO A 104 -25.20 36.43 -15.98
N GLY A 105 -25.58 37.35 -16.87
CA GLY A 105 -24.80 38.57 -17.14
C GLY A 105 -24.65 39.50 -15.91
N ASN A 106 -23.46 40.08 -15.73
CA ASN A 106 -23.06 40.97 -14.62
C ASN A 106 -23.15 40.37 -13.20
N THR A 107 -22.77 39.10 -13.03
CA THR A 107 -22.84 38.43 -11.72
C THR A 107 -21.48 37.91 -11.27
N SER A 108 -21.22 37.98 -9.96
CA SER A 108 -20.09 37.33 -9.30
C SER A 108 -20.53 35.94 -8.82
N VAL A 109 -20.68 35.00 -9.76
CA VAL A 109 -20.88 33.58 -9.42
C VAL A 109 -19.53 32.97 -9.13
N GLU A 110 -19.40 32.33 -7.99
CA GLU A 110 -18.22 31.62 -7.53
C GLU A 110 -18.40 30.12 -7.67
N ASN A 111 -19.60 29.60 -7.35
CA ASN A 111 -19.90 28.17 -7.41
C ASN A 111 -21.13 27.90 -8.28
N ILE A 112 -20.97 27.05 -9.28
CA ILE A 112 -22.09 26.38 -9.94
C ILE A 112 -22.32 25.05 -9.23
N ILE A 113 -23.51 24.87 -8.65
CA ILE A 113 -23.87 23.68 -7.90
C ILE A 113 -24.94 22.91 -8.67
N SER A 114 -24.55 21.78 -9.24
CA SER A 114 -25.39 20.94 -10.09
C SER A 114 -25.73 19.62 -9.41
N ARG A 115 -27.01 19.25 -9.39
CA ARG A 115 -27.47 17.93 -8.90
C ARG A 115 -28.21 17.14 -9.97
N VAL A 116 -28.13 15.82 -9.89
CA VAL A 116 -28.95 14.86 -10.67
C VAL A 116 -29.94 14.18 -9.74
N THR A 117 -31.23 14.38 -9.97
CA THR A 117 -32.33 13.89 -9.10
C THR A 117 -33.02 12.62 -9.62
N GLY A 118 -32.81 12.25 -10.89
CA GLY A 118 -33.29 10.99 -11.42
C GLY A 118 -32.37 9.82 -11.06
N SER A 119 -32.64 8.65 -11.65
CA SER A 119 -31.95 7.39 -11.32
C SER A 119 -30.79 7.04 -12.27
N SER A 120 -30.41 7.94 -13.17
CA SER A 120 -29.39 7.69 -14.18
C SER A 120 -27.98 7.99 -13.65
N ILE A 121 -27.04 7.09 -13.94
CA ILE A 121 -25.59 7.36 -13.82
C ILE A 121 -25.22 8.51 -14.76
N SER A 122 -24.31 9.39 -14.33
CA SER A 122 -23.74 10.42 -15.20
C SER A 122 -22.58 9.85 -16.01
N ASN A 123 -22.79 9.59 -17.30
CA ASN A 123 -21.72 9.24 -18.24
C ASN A 123 -21.21 10.51 -18.92
N ILE A 124 -20.01 10.94 -18.56
CA ILE A 124 -19.35 12.15 -19.06
C ILE A 124 -18.20 11.71 -19.96
N ASP A 125 -18.41 11.67 -21.26
CA ASP A 125 -17.39 11.36 -22.26
C ASP A 125 -17.15 12.55 -23.20
N GLY A 126 -17.59 13.75 -22.83
CA GLY A 126 -17.33 14.99 -23.55
C GLY A 126 -16.78 16.07 -22.63
N THR A 127 -16.95 17.34 -23.02
CA THR A 127 -16.40 18.48 -22.28
C THR A 127 -17.42 19.08 -21.31
N LEU A 128 -17.04 19.27 -20.05
CA LEU A 128 -17.73 20.17 -19.12
C LEU A 128 -17.06 21.54 -19.16
N GLN A 129 -17.79 22.57 -19.58
CA GLN A 129 -17.25 23.91 -19.78
C GLN A 129 -17.91 24.95 -18.87
N VAL A 130 -17.07 25.74 -18.19
CA VAL A 130 -17.50 26.88 -17.35
C VAL A 130 -16.57 28.08 -17.58
N GLY A 131 -17.16 29.22 -17.95
CA GLY A 131 -16.41 30.47 -18.12
C GLY A 131 -15.96 31.11 -16.80
N GLY A 132 -14.92 31.96 -16.87
CA GLY A 132 -14.44 32.76 -15.74
C GLY A 132 -13.46 32.02 -14.82
N ALA A 133 -13.58 32.24 -13.51
CA ALA A 133 -12.83 31.55 -12.45
C ALA A 133 -13.77 30.75 -11.53
N THR A 134 -14.90 30.30 -12.09
CA THR A 134 -16.02 29.71 -11.35
C THR A 134 -15.79 28.22 -11.09
N ASN A 135 -16.10 27.76 -9.87
CA ASN A 135 -16.07 26.36 -9.48
C ASN A 135 -17.31 25.61 -10.02
N LEU A 136 -17.18 24.30 -10.23
CA LEU A 136 -18.28 23.43 -10.61
C LEU A 136 -18.39 22.23 -9.66
N PHE A 137 -19.58 22.06 -9.10
CA PHE A 137 -19.97 20.90 -8.31
C PHE A 137 -20.94 20.05 -9.12
N LEU A 138 -20.66 18.75 -9.25
CA LEU A 138 -21.53 17.76 -9.86
C LEU A 138 -21.86 16.68 -8.83
N ILE A 139 -23.13 16.63 -8.44
CA ILE A 139 -23.66 15.69 -7.43
C ILE A 139 -24.58 14.69 -8.14
N ASN A 140 -24.22 13.41 -8.13
CA ASN A 140 -25.08 12.34 -8.62
C ASN A 140 -24.98 11.08 -7.74
N PRO A 141 -25.98 10.81 -6.89
CA PRO A 141 -25.97 9.67 -5.98
C PRO A 141 -25.89 8.31 -6.69
N ASN A 142 -26.30 8.22 -7.95
CA ASN A 142 -26.31 6.98 -8.72
C ASN A 142 -24.90 6.60 -9.23
N GLY A 143 -23.96 7.56 -9.28
CA GLY A 143 -22.61 7.34 -9.79
C GLY A 143 -22.23 8.28 -10.93
N ILE A 144 -20.92 8.38 -11.16
CA ILE A 144 -20.31 9.21 -12.21
C ILE A 144 -19.25 8.40 -12.94
N ILE A 145 -19.29 8.37 -14.26
CA ILE A 145 -18.27 7.76 -15.12
C ILE A 145 -17.70 8.86 -16.01
N PHE A 146 -16.42 9.13 -15.87
CA PHE A 146 -15.66 9.96 -16.81
C PHE A 146 -15.06 9.05 -17.87
N GLY A 147 -15.60 9.11 -19.09
CA GLY A 147 -15.12 8.31 -20.22
C GLY A 147 -13.78 8.79 -20.77
N PRO A 148 -13.20 8.05 -21.74
CA PRO A 148 -11.87 8.33 -22.30
C PRO A 148 -11.66 9.74 -22.86
N ASN A 149 -12.74 10.40 -23.30
CA ASN A 149 -12.68 11.72 -23.91
C ASN A 149 -13.18 12.83 -22.98
N ALA A 150 -13.40 12.52 -21.70
CA ALA A 150 -13.90 13.48 -20.72
C ALA A 150 -12.91 14.62 -20.50
N ILE A 151 -13.37 15.86 -20.68
CA ILE A 151 -12.54 17.06 -20.53
C ILE A 151 -13.21 18.01 -19.55
N LEU A 152 -12.41 18.60 -18.66
CA LEU A 152 -12.83 19.73 -17.82
C LEU A 152 -12.24 21.02 -18.41
N ASP A 153 -13.08 21.89 -18.96
CA ASP A 153 -12.74 23.26 -19.33
C ASP A 153 -13.35 24.23 -18.31
N ILE A 154 -12.81 24.16 -17.09
CA ILE A 154 -13.36 24.85 -15.92
C ILE A 154 -12.34 25.86 -15.42
N GLY A 155 -12.82 27.09 -15.20
CA GLY A 155 -11.96 28.19 -14.76
C GLY A 155 -11.54 28.15 -13.29
N GLY A 156 -12.35 27.51 -12.44
CA GLY A 156 -12.10 27.29 -11.01
C GLY A 156 -11.79 25.83 -10.68
N SER A 157 -12.17 25.42 -9.47
CA SER A 157 -12.08 24.06 -8.96
C SER A 157 -13.24 23.18 -9.43
N PHE A 158 -13.03 21.86 -9.42
CA PHE A 158 -14.07 20.87 -9.72
C PHE A 158 -14.29 19.93 -8.53
N LEU A 159 -15.56 19.67 -8.20
CA LEU A 159 -15.96 18.66 -7.23
C LEU A 159 -17.00 17.72 -7.84
N GLY A 160 -16.64 16.45 -8.00
CA GLY A 160 -17.54 15.37 -8.38
C GLY A 160 -17.85 14.48 -7.19
N THR A 161 -19.12 14.23 -6.91
CA THR A 161 -19.51 13.39 -5.76
C THR A 161 -20.77 12.57 -5.98
N THR A 162 -20.83 11.42 -5.30
CA THR A 162 -22.03 10.57 -5.20
C THR A 162 -22.77 10.72 -3.86
N ALA A 163 -22.47 11.79 -3.12
CA ALA A 163 -23.27 12.20 -1.98
C ALA A 163 -24.74 12.45 -2.40
N SER A 164 -25.65 12.19 -1.47
CA SER A 164 -27.07 12.49 -1.64
C SER A 164 -27.37 13.96 -1.42
N ASP A 165 -26.64 14.63 -0.53
CA ASP A 165 -26.92 16.01 -0.19
C ASP A 165 -25.66 16.86 0.01
N LEU A 166 -25.76 18.14 -0.35
CA LEU A 166 -24.81 19.18 0.00
C LEU A 166 -25.35 20.01 1.15
N THR A 167 -24.63 20.07 2.26
CA THR A 167 -25.01 20.78 3.49
C THR A 167 -24.30 22.12 3.56
N PHE A 168 -24.99 23.16 4.04
CA PHE A 168 -24.48 24.52 4.16
C PHE A 168 -24.43 25.00 5.62
N ALA A 169 -23.64 26.05 5.88
CA ALA A 169 -23.36 26.56 7.23
C ALA A 169 -24.61 27.01 8.04
N ASP A 170 -25.69 27.37 7.35
CA ASP A 170 -26.98 27.73 7.98
C ASP A 170 -27.92 26.54 8.23
N GLY A 171 -27.44 25.31 7.96
CA GLY A 171 -28.23 24.09 8.06
C GLY A 171 -29.16 23.84 6.87
N THR A 172 -29.11 24.67 5.82
CA THR A 172 -29.82 24.35 4.58
C THR A 172 -29.15 23.16 3.88
N VAL A 173 -29.97 22.36 3.20
CA VAL A 173 -29.55 21.12 2.53
C VAL A 173 -30.03 21.16 1.09
N PHE A 174 -29.11 20.99 0.15
CA PHE A 174 -29.40 20.85 -1.26
C PHE A 174 -29.31 19.38 -1.67
N SER A 175 -30.46 18.73 -1.79
CA SER A 175 -30.59 17.27 -1.92
C SER A 175 -30.72 16.80 -3.37
N ALA A 176 -29.95 15.81 -3.79
CA ALA A 176 -30.15 15.04 -5.02
C ALA A 176 -31.12 13.85 -4.83
N ALA A 177 -31.28 13.36 -3.60
CA ALA A 177 -32.15 12.22 -3.29
C ALA A 177 -33.66 12.55 -3.23
N SER A 178 -34.01 13.81 -3.00
CA SER A 178 -35.41 14.25 -2.91
C SER A 178 -35.76 15.29 -3.98
N SER A 179 -36.66 14.92 -4.90
CA SER A 179 -37.25 15.87 -5.87
C SER A 179 -38.34 16.69 -5.18
N GLN A 180 -37.93 17.62 -4.32
CA GLN A 180 -38.83 18.65 -3.80
C GLN A 180 -39.11 19.67 -4.90
N ALA A 181 -40.40 20.00 -5.09
CA ALA A 181 -40.84 20.96 -6.12
C ALA A 181 -40.19 22.35 -5.98
N THR A 182 -39.81 22.73 -4.74
CA THR A 182 -39.09 23.99 -4.45
C THR A 182 -38.02 23.73 -3.37
N PRO A 183 -36.78 23.41 -3.76
CA PRO A 183 -35.70 23.22 -2.78
C PRO A 183 -35.37 24.54 -2.07
N LEU A 184 -34.96 24.44 -0.80
CA LEU A 184 -34.39 25.57 -0.06
C LEU A 184 -32.98 25.87 -0.58
N LEU A 185 -32.67 27.15 -0.80
CA LEU A 185 -31.41 27.60 -1.38
C LEU A 185 -30.81 28.70 -0.51
N THR A 186 -29.47 28.77 -0.48
CA THR A 186 -28.75 29.68 0.41
C THR A 186 -27.61 30.43 -0.28
N VAL A 187 -27.19 31.52 0.37
CA VAL A 187 -25.99 32.29 0.03
C VAL A 187 -24.73 31.76 0.71
N ASN A 188 -24.87 30.86 1.69
CA ASN A 188 -23.78 30.36 2.51
C ASN A 188 -22.86 29.40 1.74
N SER A 189 -21.64 29.21 2.25
CA SER A 189 -20.68 28.27 1.68
C SER A 189 -21.04 26.82 2.05
N PRO A 190 -20.85 25.85 1.16
CA PRO A 190 -20.96 24.42 1.49
C PRO A 190 -20.02 24.02 2.62
N ILE A 191 -20.48 23.16 3.52
CA ILE A 191 -19.71 22.66 4.67
C ILE A 191 -19.64 21.14 4.76
N GLY A 192 -20.38 20.41 3.92
CA GLY A 192 -20.35 18.96 3.98
C GLY A 192 -21.18 18.25 2.94
N LEU A 193 -20.87 16.96 2.79
CA LEU A 193 -21.46 16.01 1.87
C LEU A 193 -22.10 14.88 2.68
N GLN A 194 -23.40 14.72 2.56
CA GLN A 194 -24.13 13.61 3.20
C GLN A 194 -24.33 12.50 2.17
N PHE A 195 -23.79 11.32 2.44
CA PHE A 195 -24.02 10.12 1.64
C PHE A 195 -25.28 9.40 2.11
N GLY A 196 -26.04 8.84 1.16
CA GLY A 196 -27.25 8.07 1.44
C GLY A 196 -26.96 6.59 1.72
N GLU A 197 -28.00 5.76 1.68
CA GLU A 197 -27.91 4.31 1.96
C GLU A 197 -27.21 3.50 0.86
N ALA A 198 -27.23 3.99 -0.38
CA ALA A 198 -26.69 3.30 -1.55
C ALA A 198 -25.96 4.26 -2.51
N PRO A 199 -24.87 4.92 -2.08
CA PRO A 199 -24.12 5.79 -2.96
C PRO A 199 -23.46 4.99 -4.10
N GLY A 200 -23.48 5.55 -5.30
CA GLY A 200 -22.80 5.01 -6.46
C GLY A 200 -21.28 5.20 -6.41
N GLY A 201 -20.57 4.54 -7.32
CA GLY A 201 -19.14 4.72 -7.53
C GLY A 201 -18.80 5.88 -8.47
N ILE A 202 -17.53 6.24 -8.48
CA ILE A 202 -16.91 7.16 -9.45
C ILE A 202 -15.83 6.38 -10.20
N THR A 203 -15.93 6.36 -11.53
CA THR A 203 -14.93 5.75 -12.41
C THR A 203 -14.30 6.82 -13.29
N ASN A 204 -12.97 6.88 -13.33
CA ASN A 204 -12.21 7.75 -14.23
C ASN A 204 -11.44 6.93 -15.27
N GLN A 205 -11.78 7.13 -16.54
CA GLN A 205 -11.12 6.56 -17.72
C GLN A 205 -10.49 7.66 -18.60
N SER A 206 -10.53 8.93 -18.16
CA SER A 206 -10.19 10.06 -19.03
C SER A 206 -8.73 10.06 -19.47
N ASN A 207 -8.54 10.09 -20.80
CA ASN A 207 -7.25 10.16 -21.49
C ASN A 207 -7.18 11.40 -22.40
N ALA A 208 -7.86 12.48 -21.98
CA ALA A 208 -7.87 13.72 -22.73
C ALA A 208 -6.48 14.38 -22.80
N MET A 209 -6.18 14.98 -23.96
CA MET A 209 -4.98 15.79 -24.17
C MET A 209 -5.12 17.17 -23.52
N PRO A 210 -3.99 17.83 -23.15
CA PRO A 210 -4.01 19.17 -22.56
C PRO A 210 -4.77 20.19 -23.40
N ILE A 211 -5.56 21.05 -22.74
CA ILE A 211 -6.17 22.21 -23.40
C ILE A 211 -5.19 23.39 -23.34
N THR A 212 -4.85 23.96 -24.50
CA THR A 212 -3.84 25.03 -24.65
C THR A 212 -4.10 26.29 -23.81
N ASN A 213 -5.34 26.55 -23.40
CA ASN A 213 -5.72 27.71 -22.58
C ASN A 213 -5.69 27.47 -21.06
N ILE A 214 -5.49 26.21 -20.62
CA ILE A 214 -5.41 25.80 -19.20
C ILE A 214 -3.95 25.58 -18.79
N SER A 215 -3.04 25.48 -19.77
CA SER A 215 -1.59 25.36 -19.59
C SER A 215 -0.88 26.61 -20.15
N PRO A 216 -0.63 27.67 -19.34
CA PRO A 216 -0.08 28.94 -19.82
C PRO A 216 1.33 28.85 -20.45
N LEU A 217 2.01 27.72 -20.27
CA LEU A 217 3.35 27.44 -20.80
C LEU A 217 3.38 26.29 -21.83
N GLY A 218 2.25 25.63 -22.10
CA GLY A 218 2.19 24.54 -23.09
C GLY A 218 3.02 23.29 -22.77
N LEU A 219 3.44 23.09 -21.51
CA LEU A 219 4.21 21.92 -21.08
C LEU A 219 3.31 20.98 -20.26
N ALA A 220 2.61 20.06 -20.94
CA ALA A 220 2.69 18.69 -20.46
C ALA A 220 4.09 18.21 -20.91
N PRO A 221 4.94 17.64 -20.04
CA PRO A 221 6.36 17.39 -20.36
C PRO A 221 6.66 16.59 -21.65
N SER A 222 5.65 15.98 -22.30
CA SER A 222 5.87 14.88 -23.25
C SER A 222 4.81 14.74 -24.35
N GLY A 223 3.72 15.52 -24.35
CA GLY A 223 2.56 15.23 -25.21
C GLY A 223 1.70 14.05 -24.71
N ASP A 224 1.78 13.75 -23.42
CA ASP A 224 0.97 12.72 -22.75
C ASP A 224 -0.45 13.23 -22.41
N PRO A 225 -1.41 12.31 -22.25
CA PRO A 225 -2.73 12.63 -21.72
C PRO A 225 -2.68 13.24 -20.31
N VAL A 226 -3.56 14.21 -20.04
CA VAL A 226 -3.76 14.81 -18.70
C VAL A 226 -5.12 14.43 -18.08
N GLY A 227 -6.01 13.84 -18.88
CA GLY A 227 -7.31 13.40 -18.44
C GLY A 227 -8.16 14.54 -17.87
N LEU A 228 -8.67 14.36 -16.65
CA LEU A 228 -9.43 15.40 -15.96
C LEU A 228 -8.47 16.47 -15.42
N GLN A 229 -8.41 17.62 -16.09
CA GLN A 229 -7.51 18.72 -15.74
C GLN A 229 -8.26 19.96 -15.25
N VAL A 230 -7.84 20.54 -14.13
CA VAL A 230 -8.25 21.90 -13.71
C VAL A 230 -7.11 22.90 -13.94
N ARG A 231 -7.43 24.21 -13.92
CA ARG A 231 -6.39 25.25 -13.99
C ARG A 231 -5.39 25.14 -12.82
N PRO A 232 -4.12 25.53 -13.02
CA PRO A 232 -3.12 25.49 -11.98
C PRO A 232 -3.55 26.24 -10.70
N GLY A 233 -3.25 25.65 -9.55
CA GLY A 233 -3.61 26.18 -8.22
C GLY A 233 -5.03 25.86 -7.73
N ASN A 234 -5.90 25.28 -8.56
CA ASN A 234 -7.26 24.91 -8.18
C ASN A 234 -7.37 23.47 -7.66
N ALA A 235 -8.50 23.13 -7.02
CA ALA A 235 -8.79 21.79 -6.56
C ALA A 235 -9.51 20.93 -7.60
N LEU A 236 -9.22 19.63 -7.58
CA LEU A 236 -9.99 18.59 -8.23
C LEU A 236 -10.32 17.52 -7.18
N VAL A 237 -11.61 17.42 -6.84
CA VAL A 237 -12.12 16.60 -5.75
C VAL A 237 -13.05 15.53 -6.30
N LEU A 238 -12.79 14.25 -6.00
CA LEU A 238 -13.68 13.13 -6.30
C LEU A 238 -13.95 12.33 -5.04
N VAL A 239 -15.21 12.31 -4.60
CA VAL A 239 -15.60 11.57 -3.38
C VAL A 239 -16.89 10.78 -3.58
N GLY A 240 -16.79 9.46 -3.43
CA GLY A 240 -17.87 8.53 -3.75
C GLY A 240 -17.87 7.29 -2.87
N ARG A 241 -18.70 6.30 -3.24
CA ARG A 241 -18.66 5.00 -2.58
C ARG A 241 -17.42 4.21 -2.96
N GLU A 242 -17.16 4.06 -4.23
CA GLU A 242 -15.93 3.45 -4.75
C GLU A 242 -15.31 4.48 -5.69
N VAL A 243 -14.00 4.65 -5.64
CA VAL A 243 -13.27 5.54 -6.56
C VAL A 243 -12.29 4.67 -7.34
N MET A 244 -12.54 4.54 -8.64
CA MET A 244 -11.81 3.66 -9.53
C MET A 244 -11.19 4.46 -10.66
N PHE A 245 -9.90 4.25 -10.91
CA PHE A 245 -9.24 4.73 -12.10
C PHE A 245 -8.95 3.51 -12.95
N GLU A 246 -9.40 3.58 -14.19
CA GLU A 246 -9.37 2.53 -15.18
C GLU A 246 -8.49 3.00 -16.35
N GLY A 247 -7.21 3.24 -16.03
CA GLY A 247 -6.23 3.88 -16.91
C GLY A 247 -6.40 5.39 -17.08
N GLY A 248 -7.38 6.02 -16.42
CA GLY A 248 -7.61 7.46 -16.53
C GLY A 248 -6.58 8.32 -15.79
N HIS A 249 -6.47 9.59 -16.21
CA HIS A 249 -5.58 10.59 -15.64
C HIS A 249 -6.35 11.70 -14.92
N LEU A 250 -5.71 12.30 -13.92
CA LEU A 250 -6.20 13.44 -13.16
C LEU A 250 -5.06 14.44 -12.94
N THR A 251 -5.27 15.70 -13.30
CA THR A 251 -4.24 16.75 -13.22
C THR A 251 -4.75 18.03 -12.55
N ALA A 252 -4.06 18.48 -11.51
CA ALA A 252 -4.31 19.72 -10.78
C ALA A 252 -2.97 20.42 -10.41
N LEU A 253 -2.25 20.90 -11.42
CA LEU A 253 -0.88 21.41 -11.27
C LEU A 253 -0.76 22.52 -10.20
N GLY A 254 0.13 22.35 -9.22
CA GLY A 254 0.30 23.26 -8.07
C GLY A 254 -0.96 23.47 -7.23
N GLY A 255 -2.00 22.65 -7.47
CA GLY A 255 -3.31 22.71 -6.84
C GLY A 255 -3.51 21.57 -5.86
N ARG A 256 -4.76 21.15 -5.69
CA ARG A 256 -5.14 20.12 -4.72
C ARG A 256 -5.91 18.99 -5.38
N VAL A 257 -5.51 17.75 -5.10
CA VAL A 257 -6.27 16.55 -5.44
C VAL A 257 -6.77 15.91 -4.16
N GLU A 258 -8.09 15.65 -4.10
CA GLU A 258 -8.72 14.94 -2.98
C GLU A 258 -9.52 13.76 -3.52
N LEU A 259 -9.11 12.53 -3.16
CA LEU A 259 -9.83 11.31 -3.47
C LEU A 259 -10.36 10.66 -2.19
N GLY A 260 -11.67 10.46 -2.13
CA GLY A 260 -12.35 9.90 -0.97
C GLY A 260 -13.28 8.75 -1.31
N SER A 261 -13.17 7.64 -0.57
CA SER A 261 -14.03 6.48 -0.72
C SER A 261 -14.70 6.13 0.61
N VAL A 262 -15.97 6.49 0.73
CA VAL A 262 -16.73 6.40 2.00
C VAL A 262 -17.90 5.43 1.88
N ASP A 263 -18.29 4.83 3.00
CA ASP A 263 -19.43 3.92 3.03
C ASP A 263 -20.78 4.68 3.03
N ARG A 264 -21.88 3.93 2.98
CA ARG A 264 -23.23 4.48 3.11
C ARG A 264 -23.40 5.29 4.40
N ASN A 265 -24.30 6.27 4.37
CA ASN A 265 -24.65 7.14 5.49
C ASN A 265 -23.50 7.98 6.08
N SER A 266 -22.36 8.05 5.37
CA SER A 266 -21.21 8.84 5.79
C SER A 266 -21.47 10.35 5.65
N PHE A 267 -20.89 11.14 6.54
CA PHE A 267 -20.81 12.58 6.40
C PHE A 267 -19.35 12.99 6.22
N VAL A 268 -19.05 13.63 5.08
CA VAL A 268 -17.71 14.18 4.77
C VAL A 268 -17.79 15.70 4.89
N GLY A 269 -16.99 16.28 5.78
CA GLY A 269 -16.90 17.74 5.91
C GLY A 269 -16.20 18.37 4.71
N LEU A 270 -16.60 19.60 4.37
CA LEU A 270 -15.97 20.43 3.35
C LEU A 270 -15.42 21.69 4.00
N THR A 271 -14.15 21.98 3.75
CA THR A 271 -13.51 23.22 4.18
C THR A 271 -12.90 23.92 2.97
N GLU A 272 -13.24 25.18 2.79
CA GLU A 272 -12.62 26.02 1.77
C GLU A 272 -11.19 26.39 2.20
N VAL A 273 -10.24 26.22 1.28
CA VAL A 273 -8.80 26.47 1.48
C VAL A 273 -8.25 27.24 0.29
N ASN A 274 -7.04 27.82 0.42
CA ASN A 274 -6.43 28.66 -0.62
C ASN A 274 -6.25 27.97 -2.00
N GLN A 275 -6.30 26.63 -2.05
CA GLN A 275 -6.22 25.82 -3.28
C GLN A 275 -7.55 25.15 -3.64
N GLY A 276 -8.70 25.66 -3.18
CA GLY A 276 -10.03 25.11 -3.45
C GLY A 276 -10.68 24.46 -2.21
N TRP A 277 -10.90 23.15 -2.24
CA TRP A 277 -11.67 22.45 -1.20
C TRP A 277 -10.88 21.30 -0.59
N ALA A 278 -10.84 21.24 0.74
CA ALA A 278 -10.29 20.14 1.52
C ALA A 278 -11.40 19.32 2.17
N LEU A 279 -11.21 17.99 2.24
CA LEU A 279 -12.17 17.06 2.83
C LEU A 279 -11.83 16.76 4.29
N ASP A 280 -12.85 16.72 5.15
CA ASP A 280 -12.74 16.24 6.53
C ASP A 280 -13.51 14.93 6.72
N TYR A 281 -12.83 13.92 7.23
CA TYR A 281 -13.37 12.57 7.45
C TYR A 281 -13.59 12.25 8.94
N SER A 282 -13.49 13.25 9.83
CA SER A 282 -13.63 13.08 11.27
C SER A 282 -14.95 12.42 11.73
N LEU A 283 -16.00 12.53 10.91
CA LEU A 283 -17.33 11.96 11.17
C LEU A 283 -17.64 10.71 10.31
N VAL A 284 -16.64 10.17 9.60
CA VAL A 284 -16.80 8.95 8.79
C VAL A 284 -16.39 7.72 9.59
N GLU A 285 -17.32 6.77 9.73
CA GLU A 285 -17.12 5.55 10.50
C GLU A 285 -16.48 4.41 9.67
N SER A 286 -16.88 4.27 8.40
CA SER A 286 -16.38 3.23 7.52
C SER A 286 -16.06 3.76 6.12
N PHE A 287 -15.04 3.14 5.52
CA PHE A 287 -14.51 3.50 4.22
C PHE A 287 -14.64 2.33 3.25
N GLN A 288 -14.50 2.65 1.97
CA GLN A 288 -14.53 1.70 0.87
C GLN A 288 -13.23 1.81 0.05
N ASP A 289 -13.13 1.06 -1.04
CA ASP A 289 -11.85 0.91 -1.75
C ASP A 289 -11.59 2.11 -2.68
N ILE A 290 -10.31 2.48 -2.81
CA ILE A 290 -9.77 3.27 -3.92
C ILE A 290 -8.87 2.35 -4.72
N ARG A 291 -9.12 2.25 -6.03
CA ARG A 291 -8.31 1.40 -6.92
C ARG A 291 -7.83 2.21 -8.10
N LEU A 292 -6.52 2.30 -8.25
CA LEU A 292 -5.87 2.99 -9.35
C LEU A 292 -5.11 1.96 -10.17
N GLY A 293 -5.47 1.83 -11.45
CA GLY A 293 -4.73 0.98 -12.36
C GLY A 293 -5.42 0.77 -13.70
N PRO A 294 -4.88 -0.11 -14.55
CA PRO A 294 -5.45 -0.35 -15.87
C PRO A 294 -6.76 -1.14 -15.80
N LEU A 295 -7.57 -1.01 -16.84
CA LEU A 295 -8.77 -1.84 -17.08
C LEU A 295 -8.47 -3.34 -17.08
N ASP A 296 -7.28 -3.74 -17.51
CA ASP A 296 -6.83 -5.13 -17.53
C ASP A 296 -5.41 -5.25 -16.94
N PRO A 297 -5.24 -5.83 -15.73
CA PRO A 297 -3.93 -6.03 -15.12
C PRO A 297 -3.05 -7.05 -15.86
N SER A 298 -3.60 -7.79 -16.84
CA SER A 298 -2.87 -8.76 -17.67
C SER A 298 -2.17 -8.10 -18.87
N VAL A 299 -2.56 -6.88 -19.24
CA VAL A 299 -1.88 -6.12 -20.28
C VAL A 299 -0.64 -5.53 -19.64
N VAL A 300 0.53 -6.06 -20.01
CA VAL A 300 1.80 -5.39 -19.72
C VAL A 300 1.75 -4.09 -20.52
N PRO A 301 1.65 -2.91 -19.89
CA PRO A 301 1.74 -1.66 -20.62
C PRO A 301 3.04 -1.72 -21.42
N ALA A 302 3.06 -1.26 -22.68
CA ALA A 302 4.34 -0.82 -23.24
C ALA A 302 4.94 0.09 -22.17
N LEU A 303 6.18 -0.14 -21.72
CA LEU A 303 6.76 0.20 -20.41
C LEU A 303 6.34 1.52 -19.70
N PHE A 304 5.68 2.46 -20.38
CA PHE A 304 5.17 3.74 -19.90
C PHE A 304 3.80 4.19 -20.51
N GLY A 305 3.00 3.32 -21.16
CA GLY A 305 1.96 3.72 -22.14
C GLY A 305 0.48 3.58 -21.76
N ASP A 306 0.11 2.96 -20.64
CA ASP A 306 -1.29 2.78 -20.18
C ASP A 306 -1.39 2.93 -18.65
N LEU A 307 -0.80 3.99 -18.11
CA LEU A 307 -0.74 4.22 -16.67
C LEU A 307 -1.89 5.12 -16.24
N ALA A 308 -2.64 4.73 -15.21
CA ALA A 308 -3.44 5.71 -14.50
C ALA A 308 -2.48 6.71 -13.83
N SER A 309 -2.84 8.00 -13.82
CA SER A 309 -2.02 9.00 -13.13
C SER A 309 -2.82 10.03 -12.34
N ILE A 310 -2.20 10.50 -11.28
CA ILE A 310 -2.64 11.65 -10.49
C ILE A 310 -1.47 12.60 -10.41
N ASP A 311 -1.64 13.81 -10.92
CA ASP A 311 -0.58 14.80 -10.99
C ASP A 311 -1.00 16.14 -10.38
N ALA A 312 -0.34 16.55 -9.30
CA ALA A 312 -0.48 17.87 -8.69
C ALA A 312 0.83 18.68 -8.77
N SER A 313 1.78 18.24 -9.61
CA SER A 313 3.11 18.81 -9.72
C SER A 313 3.09 20.32 -10.05
N GLY A 314 4.12 21.04 -9.64
CA GLY A 314 4.23 22.50 -9.78
C GLY A 314 4.73 23.15 -8.49
N ALA A 315 4.28 24.37 -8.19
CA ALA A 315 4.73 25.15 -7.03
C ALA A 315 4.07 24.71 -5.69
N GLY A 316 4.17 23.43 -5.32
CA GLY A 316 3.72 22.91 -4.00
C GLY A 316 2.25 22.50 -3.94
N GLY A 317 1.84 21.52 -4.76
CA GLY A 317 0.50 20.94 -4.72
C GLY A 317 0.22 20.07 -3.48
N THR A 318 -0.99 19.54 -3.36
CA THR A 318 -1.35 18.55 -2.33
C THR A 318 -2.13 17.42 -2.95
N ILE A 319 -1.80 16.17 -2.61
CA ILE A 319 -2.58 14.99 -2.98
C ILE A 319 -2.98 14.25 -1.72
N ARG A 320 -4.29 14.02 -1.54
CA ARG A 320 -4.83 13.26 -0.40
C ARG A 320 -5.73 12.15 -0.87
N LEU A 321 -5.45 10.92 -0.42
CA LEU A 321 -6.27 9.74 -0.65
C LEU A 321 -6.78 9.22 0.71
N ARG A 322 -8.09 8.96 0.82
CA ARG A 322 -8.70 8.36 2.01
C ARG A 322 -9.67 7.23 1.63
N GLY A 323 -9.40 6.02 2.11
CA GLY A 323 -10.20 4.84 1.83
C GLY A 323 -9.99 3.71 2.84
N ARG A 324 -10.51 2.52 2.55
CA ARG A 324 -10.29 1.28 3.32
C ARG A 324 -9.11 0.50 2.78
N HIS A 325 -9.17 0.14 1.50
CA HIS A 325 -8.03 -0.37 0.75
C HIS A 325 -7.68 0.61 -0.35
N ILE A 326 -6.40 0.99 -0.44
CA ILE A 326 -5.88 1.84 -1.50
C ILE A 326 -4.87 1.02 -2.30
N VAL A 327 -5.19 0.75 -3.56
CA VAL A 327 -4.36 -0.07 -4.45
C VAL A 327 -3.86 0.79 -5.60
N LEU A 328 -2.54 0.81 -5.78
CA LEU A 328 -1.84 1.41 -6.90
C LEU A 328 -1.18 0.29 -7.71
N SER A 329 -1.74 0.01 -8.88
CA SER A 329 -1.23 -0.98 -9.82
C SER A 329 -1.02 -0.32 -11.17
N ASN A 330 0.22 -0.33 -11.68
CA ASN A 330 0.66 0.44 -12.85
C ASN A 330 0.15 1.90 -12.82
N THR A 331 0.31 2.56 -11.68
CA THR A 331 -0.21 3.91 -11.45
C THR A 331 0.90 4.83 -10.97
N GLN A 332 0.95 6.05 -11.48
CA GLN A 332 1.84 7.10 -10.97
C GLN A 332 1.05 8.17 -10.22
N ILE A 333 1.42 8.45 -8.98
CA ILE A 333 1.00 9.65 -8.27
C ILE A 333 2.21 10.58 -8.16
N SER A 334 2.12 11.76 -8.76
CA SER A 334 3.20 12.75 -8.80
C SER A 334 2.75 14.06 -8.18
N ASN A 335 3.54 14.57 -7.25
CA ASN A 335 3.41 15.91 -6.69
C ASN A 335 4.77 16.63 -6.71
N ALA A 336 5.46 16.48 -7.84
CA ALA A 336 6.82 16.97 -8.03
C ALA A 336 6.88 18.49 -8.22
N THR A 337 8.02 19.13 -8.00
CA THR A 337 8.24 20.50 -8.47
C THR A 337 8.88 20.50 -9.86
N THR A 338 8.20 21.16 -10.79
CA THR A 338 8.66 21.41 -12.17
C THR A 338 9.14 22.86 -12.37
N ASP A 339 9.20 23.65 -11.29
CA ASP A 339 9.51 25.09 -11.27
C ASP A 339 10.34 25.45 -10.02
N PHE A 340 10.63 26.74 -9.79
CA PHE A 340 11.11 27.23 -8.50
C PHE A 340 10.05 26.99 -7.40
N GLY A 341 10.35 26.19 -6.38
CA GLY A 341 9.45 25.93 -5.25
C GLY A 341 9.78 24.63 -4.52
N ASN A 342 9.04 24.30 -3.46
CA ASN A 342 9.17 23.00 -2.75
C ASN A 342 8.16 21.98 -3.30
N GLY A 343 8.53 20.69 -3.27
CA GLY A 343 7.67 19.57 -3.60
C GLY A 343 6.38 19.59 -2.78
N GLY A 344 5.29 19.11 -3.36
CA GLY A 344 4.00 19.10 -2.70
C GLY A 344 3.79 17.85 -1.85
N ASN A 345 2.97 17.93 -0.80
CA ASN A 345 2.79 16.80 0.11
C ASN A 345 1.82 15.74 -0.44
N ILE A 346 2.09 14.46 -0.15
CA ILE A 346 1.21 13.34 -0.45
C ILE A 346 0.78 12.69 0.87
N GLU A 347 -0.53 12.52 1.05
CA GLU A 347 -1.11 11.84 2.21
C GLU A 347 -1.98 10.68 1.75
N VAL A 348 -1.62 9.45 2.15
CA VAL A 348 -2.36 8.22 1.84
C VAL A 348 -2.83 7.59 3.14
N LEU A 349 -4.14 7.64 3.37
CA LEU A 349 -4.74 7.14 4.60
C LEU A 349 -5.70 6.00 4.28
N ALA A 350 -5.34 4.77 4.68
CA ALA A 350 -6.16 3.60 4.50
C ALA A 350 -6.57 3.02 5.85
N THR A 351 -7.84 2.64 6.04
CA THR A 351 -8.22 2.00 7.30
C THR A 351 -7.84 0.52 7.39
N ASP A 352 -7.41 -0.11 6.30
CA ASP A 352 -7.03 -1.53 6.26
C ASP A 352 -5.69 -1.74 5.55
N SER A 353 -5.57 -1.41 4.26
CA SER A 353 -4.31 -1.59 3.54
C SER A 353 -3.98 -0.56 2.48
N VAL A 354 -2.68 -0.35 2.27
CA VAL A 354 -2.11 0.30 1.10
C VAL A 354 -1.27 -0.73 0.35
N GLU A 355 -1.46 -0.84 -0.96
CA GLU A 355 -0.67 -1.71 -1.83
C GLU A 355 -0.16 -0.93 -3.03
N ILE A 356 1.16 -0.97 -3.24
CA ILE A 356 1.86 -0.39 -4.39
C ILE A 356 2.57 -1.53 -5.09
N ASP A 357 2.04 -1.94 -6.25
CA ASP A 357 2.45 -3.17 -6.91
C ASP A 357 2.80 -2.95 -8.37
N GLY A 358 3.96 -3.44 -8.77
CA GLY A 358 4.41 -3.47 -10.15
C GLY A 358 5.19 -2.23 -10.58
N VAL A 359 5.88 -2.35 -11.73
CA VAL A 359 6.52 -1.21 -12.40
C VAL A 359 5.57 -0.72 -13.49
N PRO A 360 5.20 0.57 -13.52
CA PRO A 360 5.82 1.70 -12.81
C PRO A 360 4.98 2.27 -11.64
N SER A 361 4.36 1.42 -10.80
CA SER A 361 3.55 1.89 -9.67
C SER A 361 4.38 2.74 -8.70
N SER A 362 3.99 3.99 -8.51
CA SER A 362 4.83 4.94 -7.81
C SER A 362 4.08 6.08 -7.10
N LEU A 363 4.65 6.50 -5.97
CA LEU A 363 4.36 7.74 -5.26
C LEU A 363 5.59 8.65 -5.31
N PHE A 364 5.48 9.81 -5.94
CA PHE A 364 6.57 10.76 -6.09
C PHE A 364 6.22 12.14 -5.54
N SER A 365 7.04 12.63 -4.62
CA SER A 365 7.08 14.05 -4.25
C SER A 365 8.51 14.59 -4.42
N GLN A 366 9.00 14.54 -5.66
CA GLN A 366 10.38 14.84 -5.99
C GLN A 366 10.57 16.23 -6.59
N VAL A 367 11.79 16.75 -6.52
CA VAL A 367 12.21 17.92 -7.32
C VAL A 367 12.91 17.44 -8.58
N GLY A 368 12.31 17.69 -9.74
CA GLY A 368 12.85 17.31 -11.04
C GLY A 368 14.04 18.19 -11.44
N ILE A 369 14.97 17.61 -12.19
CA ILE A 369 15.86 18.37 -13.08
C ILE A 369 15.06 18.69 -14.33
N ASP A 370 14.91 19.96 -14.67
CA ASP A 370 14.46 20.33 -15.99
C ASP A 370 15.58 19.91 -16.97
N GLU A 371 15.35 18.85 -17.76
CA GLU A 371 16.25 18.45 -18.85
C GLU A 371 16.24 19.46 -20.02
N GLN A 372 15.54 20.60 -19.88
CA GLN A 372 15.65 21.71 -20.83
C GLN A 372 16.71 22.71 -20.39
N GLU A 373 17.89 22.48 -20.97
CA GLU A 373 19.12 23.27 -21.06
C GLU A 373 18.92 24.74 -21.57
N VAL A 374 17.87 25.45 -21.16
CA VAL A 374 17.53 26.79 -21.68
C VAL A 374 17.69 27.91 -20.64
N ILE A 375 17.73 27.59 -19.35
CA ILE A 375 18.07 28.56 -18.29
C ILE A 375 19.00 27.92 -17.26
N ASN A 376 20.23 28.47 -17.14
CA ASN A 376 21.26 28.09 -16.16
C ASN A 376 20.89 28.39 -14.69
N ALA A 377 19.62 28.28 -14.31
CA ALA A 377 19.16 28.44 -12.94
C ALA A 377 18.91 27.04 -12.34
N PRO A 378 19.65 26.61 -11.31
CA PRO A 378 19.35 25.35 -10.64
C PRO A 378 17.92 25.40 -10.06
N VAL A 379 17.17 24.29 -10.17
CA VAL A 379 15.88 24.14 -9.50
C VAL A 379 16.13 24.00 -7.99
N THR A 380 16.01 25.06 -7.20
CA THR A 380 16.45 25.06 -5.78
C THR A 380 15.35 24.64 -4.78
N GLY A 381 14.51 23.68 -5.15
CA GLY A 381 13.40 23.20 -4.32
C GLY A 381 13.76 22.07 -3.35
N ASN A 382 13.15 22.06 -2.16
CA ASN A 382 13.15 20.87 -1.30
C ASN A 382 12.10 19.86 -1.78
N GLY A 383 12.31 18.56 -1.56
CA GLY A 383 11.27 17.53 -1.77
C GLY A 383 10.08 17.73 -0.83
N GLY A 384 8.90 17.26 -1.23
CA GLY A 384 7.69 17.35 -0.40
C GLY A 384 7.47 16.08 0.40
N ASP A 385 6.75 16.18 1.52
CA ASP A 385 6.64 15.09 2.47
C ASP A 385 5.61 14.03 2.04
N ILE A 386 5.83 12.77 2.45
CA ILE A 386 4.88 11.67 2.23
C ILE A 386 4.47 11.08 3.57
N LEU A 387 3.15 11.04 3.82
CA LEU A 387 2.55 10.37 4.97
C LEU A 387 1.71 9.17 4.50
N ILE A 388 1.98 8.00 5.08
CA ILE A 388 1.16 6.80 4.91
C ILE A 388 0.72 6.31 6.28
N ASP A 389 -0.59 6.21 6.48
CA ASP A 389 -1.21 5.66 7.69
C ASP A 389 -2.17 4.54 7.30
N THR A 390 -1.91 3.33 7.82
CA THR A 390 -2.63 2.11 7.46
C THR A 390 -2.55 1.04 8.53
N GLN A 391 -3.26 -0.08 8.38
CA GLN A 391 -2.96 -1.28 9.18
C GLN A 391 -1.83 -2.07 8.53
N LYS A 392 -1.90 -2.25 7.20
CA LYS A 392 -0.93 -3.01 6.41
C LYS A 392 -0.42 -2.20 5.23
N LEU A 393 0.88 -2.25 4.97
CA LEU A 393 1.50 -1.69 3.77
C LEU A 393 2.25 -2.77 2.99
N PHE A 394 2.02 -2.81 1.68
CA PHE A 394 2.72 -3.68 0.74
C PHE A 394 3.35 -2.84 -0.37
N ILE A 395 4.67 -2.97 -0.55
CA ILE A 395 5.42 -2.40 -1.68
C ILE A 395 6.07 -3.56 -2.42
N ARG A 396 5.59 -3.89 -3.61
CA ARG A 396 5.92 -5.15 -4.28
C ARG A 396 6.32 -4.99 -5.74
N ASN A 397 7.09 -5.95 -6.24
CA ASN A 397 7.38 -6.13 -7.66
C ASN A 397 7.85 -4.85 -8.37
N GLY A 398 8.74 -4.09 -7.72
CA GLY A 398 9.28 -2.84 -8.24
C GLY A 398 8.44 -1.58 -7.95
N GLY A 399 7.39 -1.70 -7.13
CA GLY A 399 6.67 -0.55 -6.58
C GLY A 399 7.60 0.42 -5.83
N PHE A 400 7.37 1.72 -5.97
CA PHE A 400 8.32 2.75 -5.56
C PHE A 400 7.64 3.90 -4.78
N ILE A 401 8.23 4.33 -3.67
CA ILE A 401 7.82 5.53 -2.94
C ILE A 401 9.02 6.44 -2.78
N SER A 402 8.93 7.70 -3.19
CA SER A 402 10.04 8.63 -3.00
C SER A 402 9.67 10.09 -2.80
N SER A 403 10.38 10.69 -1.86
CA SER A 403 10.36 12.11 -1.48
C SER A 403 11.72 12.78 -1.76
N GLY A 404 12.49 12.24 -2.72
CA GLY A 404 13.85 12.67 -3.02
C GLY A 404 13.98 13.99 -3.79
N THR A 405 15.21 14.40 -4.07
CA THR A 405 15.51 15.55 -4.93
C THR A 405 16.72 15.29 -5.80
N LEU A 406 16.61 15.63 -7.08
CA LEU A 406 17.68 15.52 -8.07
C LEU A 406 18.52 16.81 -8.14
N SER A 407 18.29 17.78 -7.24
CA SER A 407 18.89 19.12 -7.28
C SER A 407 19.51 19.53 -5.93
N GLN A 408 19.72 20.83 -5.71
CA GLN A 408 20.45 21.36 -4.54
C GLN A 408 19.63 21.42 -3.24
N GLY A 409 18.29 21.29 -3.30
CA GLY A 409 17.45 21.34 -2.11
C GLY A 409 17.50 20.05 -1.28
N LYS A 410 16.94 20.07 -0.07
CA LYS A 410 16.85 18.88 0.80
C LYS A 410 15.77 17.92 0.28
N ALA A 411 15.97 16.61 0.36
CA ALA A 411 14.88 15.65 0.20
C ALA A 411 13.81 15.85 1.30
N GLY A 412 12.55 15.57 0.98
CA GLY A 412 11.46 15.61 1.93
C GLY A 412 11.48 14.39 2.86
N ASP A 413 10.63 14.43 3.87
CA ASP A 413 10.55 13.39 4.88
C ASP A 413 9.42 12.39 4.53
N ILE A 414 9.63 11.11 4.87
CA ILE A 414 8.62 10.06 4.71
C ILE A 414 8.26 9.48 6.07
N VAL A 415 6.97 9.45 6.39
CA VAL A 415 6.44 8.84 7.61
C VAL A 415 5.47 7.73 7.23
N ILE A 416 5.74 6.52 7.71
CA ILE A 416 4.88 5.36 7.52
C ILE A 416 4.49 4.79 8.87
N ASN A 417 3.19 4.78 9.15
CA ASN A 417 2.60 4.13 10.30
C ASN A 417 1.71 2.98 9.82
N ALA A 418 2.09 1.74 10.17
CA ALA A 418 1.30 0.56 9.88
C ALA A 418 1.03 -0.20 11.18
N SER A 419 -0.23 -0.26 11.62
CA SER A 419 -0.56 -0.85 12.92
C SER A 419 -0.40 -2.37 13.02
N GLU A 420 -0.23 -3.07 11.89
CA GLU A 420 -0.04 -4.53 11.85
C GLU A 420 1.29 -4.94 11.21
N LEU A 421 1.52 -4.59 9.94
CA LEU A 421 2.75 -5.00 9.23
C LEU A 421 3.09 -4.10 8.05
N ILE A 422 4.37 -4.13 7.67
CA ILE A 422 4.92 -3.59 6.43
C ILE A 422 5.75 -4.67 5.75
N GLU A 423 5.49 -4.88 4.46
CA GLU A 423 6.29 -5.75 3.61
C GLU A 423 6.77 -4.99 2.37
N ILE A 424 8.08 -4.95 2.16
CA ILE A 424 8.72 -4.41 0.96
C ILE A 424 9.44 -5.57 0.30
N SER A 425 9.03 -5.97 -0.91
CA SER A 425 9.52 -7.20 -1.52
C SER A 425 9.65 -7.16 -3.03
N GLY A 426 10.74 -7.72 -3.53
CA GLY A 426 10.88 -8.11 -4.92
C GLY A 426 11.45 -7.02 -5.81
N ILE A 427 11.64 -7.41 -7.06
CA ILE A 427 12.19 -6.59 -8.13
C ILE A 427 11.19 -6.63 -9.28
N GLY A 428 10.99 -5.49 -9.93
CA GLY A 428 10.11 -5.33 -11.07
C GLY A 428 10.52 -6.19 -12.27
N SER A 429 9.53 -6.43 -13.12
CA SER A 429 9.70 -7.14 -14.39
C SER A 429 8.83 -6.45 -15.45
N PRO A 430 9.32 -6.27 -16.70
CA PRO A 430 10.58 -6.79 -17.24
C PRO A 430 11.80 -5.91 -16.95
N VAL A 431 11.60 -4.72 -16.37
CA VAL A 431 12.70 -3.83 -15.96
C VAL A 431 13.04 -4.15 -14.51
N PRO A 432 14.28 -4.58 -14.20
CA PRO A 432 14.67 -5.04 -12.86
C PRO A 432 14.89 -3.87 -11.91
N ILE A 433 13.79 -3.20 -11.54
CA ILE A 433 13.78 -2.10 -10.57
C ILE A 433 13.41 -2.67 -9.20
N PRO A 434 14.25 -2.59 -8.18
CA PRO A 434 13.89 -3.03 -6.83
C PRO A 434 12.67 -2.29 -6.29
N SER A 435 11.82 -2.99 -5.53
CA SER A 435 10.85 -2.32 -4.67
C SER A 435 11.59 -1.45 -3.66
N ASN A 436 11.19 -0.19 -3.55
CA ASN A 436 12.02 0.80 -2.88
C ASN A 436 11.20 1.87 -2.14
N LEU A 437 11.72 2.26 -0.98
CA LEU A 437 11.30 3.41 -0.20
C LEU A 437 12.48 4.39 -0.05
N SER A 438 12.36 5.59 -0.61
CA SER A 438 13.50 6.51 -0.76
C SER A 438 13.22 7.94 -0.31
N ALA A 439 13.97 8.40 0.69
CA ALA A 439 14.14 9.83 1.00
C ALA A 439 15.56 10.31 0.62
N ALA A 440 16.12 9.75 -0.46
CA ALA A 440 17.47 10.03 -0.93
C ALA A 440 17.56 11.31 -1.78
N THR A 441 18.79 11.80 -1.99
CA THR A 441 19.08 12.89 -2.92
C THR A 441 20.17 12.50 -3.91
N ASP A 442 19.96 12.87 -5.18
CA ASP A 442 20.95 12.73 -6.24
C ASP A 442 21.71 14.01 -6.58
N GLY A 443 21.31 15.13 -5.96
CA GLY A 443 21.99 16.42 -6.10
C GLY A 443 22.87 16.75 -4.89
N SER A 444 23.27 18.02 -4.76
CA SER A 444 24.11 18.49 -3.65
C SER A 444 23.34 18.71 -2.34
N GLY A 445 22.05 18.39 -2.33
CA GLY A 445 21.15 18.50 -1.17
C GLY A 445 21.47 17.49 -0.07
N ALA A 446 20.82 17.64 1.09
CA ALA A 446 20.86 16.61 2.13
C ALA A 446 19.69 15.63 1.99
N GLY A 447 19.90 14.38 2.39
CA GLY A 447 18.85 13.36 2.47
C GLY A 447 17.76 13.71 3.50
N GLY A 448 16.59 13.12 3.34
CA GLY A 448 15.43 13.30 4.20
C GLY A 448 15.44 12.40 5.43
N VAL A 449 14.41 12.52 6.26
CA VAL A 449 14.12 11.58 7.34
C VAL A 449 13.10 10.57 6.87
N LEU A 450 13.40 9.29 7.04
CA LEU A 450 12.49 8.19 6.77
C LEU A 450 12.15 7.51 8.10
N SER A 451 10.89 7.58 8.52
CA SER A 451 10.40 7.00 9.77
C SER A 451 9.37 5.91 9.51
N ILE A 452 9.68 4.68 9.94
CA ILE A 452 8.81 3.51 9.81
C ILE A 452 8.40 3.03 11.19
N ASN A 453 7.09 2.93 11.44
CA ASN A 453 6.53 2.41 12.69
C ASN A 453 5.56 1.27 12.38
N THR A 454 5.90 0.06 12.81
CA THR A 454 5.02 -1.11 12.64
C THR A 454 5.42 -2.26 13.55
N PRO A 455 4.49 -3.11 14.04
CA PRO A 455 4.89 -4.32 14.78
C PRO A 455 5.81 -5.24 13.95
N GLN A 456 5.56 -5.40 12.66
CA GLN A 456 6.32 -6.32 11.81
C GLN A 456 6.81 -5.65 10.52
N LEU A 457 8.12 -5.55 10.34
CA LEU A 457 8.74 -5.07 9.11
C LEU A 457 9.53 -6.19 8.44
N THR A 458 9.19 -6.49 7.19
CA THR A 458 9.94 -7.42 6.32
C THR A 458 10.42 -6.72 5.07
N ILE A 459 11.72 -6.80 4.78
CA ILE A 459 12.33 -6.29 3.56
C ILE A 459 13.06 -7.44 2.89
N ARG A 460 12.60 -7.86 1.70
CA ARG A 460 13.08 -9.10 1.09
C ARG A 460 13.18 -9.08 -0.42
N ASP A 461 13.79 -10.13 -0.98
CA ASP A 461 13.85 -10.40 -2.42
C ASP A 461 14.45 -9.23 -3.22
N GLY A 462 15.50 -8.59 -2.69
CA GLY A 462 16.22 -7.47 -3.32
C GLY A 462 15.64 -6.08 -3.04
N ALA A 463 14.59 -5.97 -2.23
CA ALA A 463 13.98 -4.70 -1.86
C ALA A 463 14.90 -3.80 -1.01
N GLN A 464 14.66 -2.48 -1.07
CA GLN A 464 15.56 -1.47 -0.51
C GLN A 464 14.82 -0.36 0.24
N VAL A 465 15.43 0.13 1.32
CA VAL A 465 15.01 1.34 2.05
C VAL A 465 16.21 2.27 2.13
N VAL A 466 16.10 3.47 1.55
CA VAL A 466 17.26 4.30 1.26
C VAL A 466 17.07 5.76 1.68
N VAL A 467 18.12 6.33 2.28
CA VAL A 467 18.21 7.75 2.67
C VAL A 467 19.55 8.35 2.23
N THR A 468 20.06 7.89 1.09
CA THR A 468 21.42 8.21 0.60
C THR A 468 21.56 9.66 0.11
N SER A 469 22.82 10.10 -0.04
CA SER A 469 23.18 11.33 -0.75
C SER A 469 24.32 11.02 -1.73
N SER A 470 24.07 11.17 -3.03
CA SER A 470 25.12 10.95 -4.05
C SER A 470 25.90 12.21 -4.42
N GLY A 471 25.45 13.39 -3.96
CA GLY A 471 26.20 14.65 -4.08
C GLY A 471 27.02 14.99 -2.83
N SER A 472 27.33 16.28 -2.68
CA SER A 472 28.15 16.80 -1.57
C SER A 472 27.39 16.97 -0.25
N GLY A 473 26.06 16.81 -0.24
CA GLY A 473 25.27 16.96 0.98
C GLY A 473 25.32 15.72 1.86
N ALA A 474 24.90 15.87 3.12
CA ALA A 474 24.86 14.75 4.05
C ALA A 474 23.73 13.78 3.68
N ALA A 475 23.97 12.48 3.84
CA ALA A 475 22.89 11.50 3.77
C ALA A 475 21.89 11.69 4.93
N GLY A 476 20.69 11.16 4.73
CA GLY A 476 19.54 11.34 5.60
C GLY A 476 19.57 10.47 6.86
N THR A 477 18.41 10.35 7.50
CA THR A 477 18.25 9.52 8.71
C THR A 477 17.12 8.52 8.53
N LEU A 478 17.42 7.25 8.80
CA LEU A 478 16.46 6.15 8.80
C LEU A 478 16.12 5.78 10.24
N ASN A 479 14.86 5.91 10.63
CA ASN A 479 14.34 5.50 11.92
C ASN A 479 13.34 4.35 11.72
N ILE A 480 13.58 3.21 12.36
CA ILE A 480 12.67 2.06 12.31
C ILE A 480 12.30 1.67 13.73
N THR A 481 11.00 1.68 14.03
CA THR A 481 10.43 1.17 15.27
C THR A 481 9.57 -0.06 14.97
N SER A 482 9.95 -1.21 15.50
CA SER A 482 9.18 -2.45 15.31
C SER A 482 9.32 -3.48 16.44
N ASP A 483 8.48 -4.51 16.44
CA ASP A 483 8.71 -5.69 17.29
C ASP A 483 9.64 -6.70 16.59
N THR A 484 9.47 -6.86 15.29
CA THR A 484 10.35 -7.71 14.46
C THR A 484 10.75 -7.00 13.18
N LEU A 485 12.05 -7.02 12.88
CA LEU A 485 12.64 -6.58 11.62
C LEU A 485 13.35 -7.75 10.96
N THR A 486 12.88 -8.18 9.78
CA THR A 486 13.51 -9.22 8.97
C THR A 486 14.04 -8.65 7.68
N LEU A 487 15.33 -8.84 7.42
CA LEU A 487 15.97 -8.60 6.14
C LEU A 487 16.32 -9.95 5.51
N ASP A 488 15.82 -10.20 4.30
CA ASP A 488 16.12 -11.43 3.55
C ASP A 488 16.47 -11.08 2.10
N GLN A 489 17.76 -10.94 1.77
CA GLN A 489 18.20 -10.19 0.59
C GLN A 489 17.69 -8.73 0.60
N GLY A 490 17.53 -8.14 1.78
CA GLY A 490 17.06 -6.77 1.97
C GLY A 490 18.21 -5.79 2.19
N LEU A 491 18.00 -4.51 1.84
CA LEU A 491 18.98 -3.44 2.01
C LEU A 491 18.40 -2.25 2.79
N LEU A 492 19.06 -1.87 3.89
CA LEU A 492 18.92 -0.56 4.52
C LEU A 492 20.17 0.28 4.19
N ASN A 493 20.00 1.43 3.52
CA ASN A 493 21.12 2.20 2.99
C ASN A 493 21.06 3.70 3.36
N ALA A 494 22.10 4.17 4.03
CA ALA A 494 22.33 5.57 4.40
C ALA A 494 23.70 6.09 3.91
N GLN A 495 24.22 5.52 2.81
CA GLN A 495 25.51 5.83 2.21
C GLN A 495 25.62 7.28 1.70
N THR A 496 26.86 7.79 1.73
CA THR A 496 27.30 9.07 1.13
C THR A 496 28.47 8.84 0.16
N GLU A 497 28.67 9.74 -0.81
CA GLU A 497 29.86 9.73 -1.69
C GLU A 497 30.94 10.73 -1.27
N VAL A 498 30.54 11.92 -0.78
CA VAL A 498 31.46 13.02 -0.42
C VAL A 498 31.07 13.68 0.90
N GLY A 499 29.78 13.77 1.19
CA GLY A 499 29.26 14.38 2.41
C GLY A 499 29.47 13.51 3.65
N ARG A 500 28.79 13.88 4.75
CA ARG A 500 28.69 13.04 5.95
C ARG A 500 27.71 11.89 5.73
N GLY A 501 28.06 10.70 6.19
CA GLY A 501 27.20 9.52 6.14
C GLY A 501 25.94 9.68 6.99
N GLY A 502 24.89 8.97 6.60
CA GLY A 502 23.58 9.07 7.21
C GLY A 502 23.50 8.25 8.49
N ASN A 503 22.43 8.44 9.26
CA ASN A 503 22.23 7.66 10.49
C ASN A 503 21.14 6.61 10.28
N ILE A 504 21.38 5.39 10.77
CA ILE A 504 20.38 4.32 10.84
C ILE A 504 20.11 4.03 12.32
N ASN A 505 18.88 4.26 12.75
CA ASN A 505 18.41 4.02 14.11
C ASN A 505 17.34 2.93 14.10
N LEU A 506 17.64 1.77 14.69
CA LEU A 506 16.74 0.62 14.76
C LEU A 506 16.32 0.41 16.21
N GLN A 507 15.02 0.51 16.48
CA GLN A 507 14.38 0.17 17.75
C GLN A 507 13.50 -1.06 17.53
N VAL A 508 14.01 -2.24 17.87
CA VAL A 508 13.39 -3.55 17.57
C VAL A 508 13.11 -4.31 18.87
N SER A 509 11.88 -4.24 19.39
CA SER A 509 11.58 -4.77 20.74
C SER A 509 11.87 -6.28 20.89
N GLY A 510 11.72 -7.04 19.80
CA GLY A 510 11.89 -8.50 19.75
C GLY A 510 13.14 -8.94 18.98
N LEU A 511 13.03 -9.09 17.66
CA LEU A 511 14.05 -9.77 16.82
C LEU A 511 14.44 -8.94 15.60
N LEU A 512 15.74 -8.68 15.45
CA LEU A 512 16.39 -8.30 14.21
C LEU A 512 17.03 -9.54 13.56
N LEU A 513 16.51 -9.96 12.41
CA LEU A 513 16.97 -11.11 11.64
C LEU A 513 17.55 -10.67 10.29
N LEU A 514 18.79 -11.08 10.00
CA LEU A 514 19.41 -10.91 8.68
C LEU A 514 19.71 -12.27 8.03
N SER A 515 19.31 -12.42 6.77
CA SER A 515 19.59 -13.60 5.93
C SER A 515 19.89 -13.23 4.47
N ASN A 516 20.52 -14.16 3.76
CA ASN A 516 20.74 -14.14 2.31
C ASN A 516 21.26 -12.80 1.75
N ASN A 517 22.48 -12.40 2.11
CA ASN A 517 23.14 -11.18 1.64
C ASN A 517 22.36 -9.90 2.00
N SER A 518 21.84 -9.85 3.22
CA SER A 518 21.15 -8.65 3.75
C SER A 518 22.14 -7.65 4.32
N GLN A 519 21.91 -6.37 4.03
CA GLN A 519 22.86 -5.30 4.35
C GLN A 519 22.20 -4.18 5.15
N ILE A 520 22.87 -3.72 6.20
CA ILE A 520 22.60 -2.47 6.90
C ILE A 520 23.84 -1.61 6.74
N THR A 521 23.78 -0.58 5.90
CA THR A 521 24.98 0.20 5.54
C THR A 521 24.79 1.71 5.67
N ALA A 522 25.77 2.36 6.28
CA ALA A 522 25.96 3.80 6.34
C ALA A 522 27.37 4.17 5.83
N GLU A 523 27.89 3.39 4.88
CA GLU A 523 29.22 3.55 4.28
C GLU A 523 29.45 4.95 3.69
N ALA A 524 30.72 5.37 3.63
CA ALA A 524 31.13 6.55 2.89
C ALA A 524 32.14 6.22 1.77
N GLY A 525 31.76 6.60 0.55
CA GLY A 525 32.64 6.62 -0.60
C GLY A 525 33.61 7.82 -0.59
N GLY A 526 34.47 7.88 -1.61
CA GLY A 526 35.36 9.01 -1.89
C GLY A 526 36.03 9.61 -0.65
N THR A 527 35.70 10.88 -0.39
CA THR A 527 36.23 11.67 0.75
C THR A 527 35.22 11.84 1.89
N GLY A 528 34.08 11.14 1.82
CA GLY A 528 33.03 11.22 2.83
C GLY A 528 33.40 10.53 4.14
N ASP A 529 32.78 10.98 5.23
CA ASP A 529 32.85 10.31 6.53
C ASP A 529 31.70 9.30 6.67
N GLY A 530 31.98 8.11 7.19
CA GLY A 530 30.98 7.06 7.48
C GLY A 530 29.91 7.53 8.46
N GLY A 531 28.69 7.03 8.26
CA GLY A 531 27.52 7.34 9.08
C GLY A 531 27.39 6.45 10.31
N ASN A 532 26.49 6.80 11.25
CA ASN A 532 26.33 6.01 12.47
C ASN A 532 25.18 5.01 12.36
N ILE A 533 25.38 3.82 12.93
CA ILE A 533 24.35 2.78 13.04
C ILE A 533 24.11 2.50 14.52
N ALA A 534 22.89 2.75 14.98
CA ALA A 534 22.44 2.45 16.34
C ALA A 534 21.34 1.39 16.30
N ILE A 535 21.57 0.27 16.98
CA ILE A 535 20.64 -0.86 17.06
C ILE A 535 20.31 -1.10 18.52
N ASP A 536 19.04 -0.92 18.89
CA ASP A 536 18.47 -1.37 20.16
C ASP A 536 17.49 -2.50 19.83
N ALA A 537 17.87 -3.74 20.13
CA ALA A 537 17.08 -4.91 19.76
C ALA A 537 17.02 -5.97 20.85
N GLY A 538 15.86 -6.62 21.03
CA GLY A 538 15.75 -7.77 21.96
C GLY A 538 16.79 -8.85 21.65
N LEU A 539 16.85 -9.28 20.39
CA LEU A 539 17.85 -10.19 19.85
C LEU A 539 18.32 -9.75 18.46
N VAL A 540 19.61 -9.86 18.19
CA VAL A 540 20.20 -9.67 16.84
C VAL A 540 20.77 -10.99 16.35
N PHE A 541 20.29 -11.47 15.20
CA PHE A 541 20.70 -12.75 14.62
C PHE A 541 20.97 -12.61 13.12
N ALA A 542 22.16 -13.05 12.69
CA ALA A 542 22.44 -13.32 11.28
C ALA A 542 22.54 -14.82 11.02
N SER A 543 21.90 -15.26 9.94
CA SER A 543 21.98 -16.66 9.49
C SER A 543 23.42 -17.01 9.09
N PRO A 544 24.02 -18.09 9.63
CA PRO A 544 25.42 -18.42 9.36
C PRO A 544 25.70 -18.61 7.88
N SER A 545 26.86 -18.12 7.44
CA SER A 545 27.36 -18.30 6.08
C SER A 545 26.48 -17.68 4.98
N GLN A 546 25.80 -16.57 5.26
CA GLN A 546 24.90 -15.89 4.33
C GLN A 546 25.26 -14.43 4.05
N ASP A 547 26.52 -14.03 4.24
CA ASP A 547 27.07 -12.73 3.80
C ASP A 547 26.25 -11.50 4.22
N SER A 548 25.69 -11.51 5.43
CA SER A 548 24.84 -10.42 5.91
C SER A 548 25.64 -9.49 6.82
N ASN A 549 25.71 -8.20 6.48
CA ASN A 549 26.67 -7.29 7.09
C ASN A 549 26.03 -6.02 7.67
N ILE A 550 26.68 -5.48 8.71
CA ILE A 550 26.40 -4.16 9.30
C ILE A 550 27.65 -3.29 9.08
N VAL A 551 27.54 -2.26 8.24
CA VAL A 551 28.70 -1.57 7.67
C VAL A 551 28.58 -0.05 7.83
N ALA A 552 29.57 0.57 8.45
CA ALA A 552 29.71 2.01 8.62
C ALA A 552 31.12 2.48 8.24
N ASN A 553 31.78 1.78 7.32
CA ASN A 553 33.16 2.05 6.92
C ASN A 553 33.27 3.31 6.03
N ALA A 554 34.52 3.73 5.76
CA ALA A 554 34.82 4.83 4.87
C ALA A 554 36.06 4.55 4.00
N PHE A 555 36.17 5.24 2.86
CA PHE A 555 37.36 5.16 2.01
C PHE A 555 38.47 6.13 2.45
N GLU A 556 38.37 7.43 2.12
CA GLU A 556 39.35 8.44 2.57
C GLU A 556 38.94 9.17 3.86
N GLY A 557 37.65 9.26 4.17
CA GLY A 557 37.16 9.91 5.39
C GLY A 557 37.19 9.01 6.62
N MET A 558 36.65 9.48 7.74
CA MET A 558 36.59 8.71 8.98
C MET A 558 35.50 7.64 8.91
N GLY A 559 35.74 6.44 9.44
CA GLY A 559 34.69 5.45 9.65
C GLY A 559 33.66 5.93 10.67
N GLY A 560 32.41 5.51 10.50
CA GLY A 560 31.29 5.84 11.38
C GLY A 560 31.20 4.90 12.60
N ASN A 561 30.33 5.22 13.56
CA ASN A 561 30.20 4.41 14.77
C ASN A 561 29.04 3.42 14.68
N ILE A 562 29.25 2.22 15.18
CA ILE A 562 28.22 1.18 15.30
C ILE A 562 28.00 0.88 16.78
N THR A 563 26.78 1.10 17.26
CA THR A 563 26.36 0.76 18.63
C THR A 563 25.24 -0.27 18.58
N ILE A 564 25.42 -1.40 19.27
CA ILE A 564 24.42 -2.48 19.36
C ILE A 564 24.12 -2.77 20.82
N ASN A 565 22.90 -2.47 21.25
CA ASN A 565 22.35 -2.83 22.56
C ASN A 565 21.38 -4.00 22.36
N THR A 566 21.70 -5.16 22.95
CA THR A 566 20.84 -6.34 22.79
C THR A 566 20.94 -7.33 23.95
N GLN A 567 20.00 -8.27 24.06
CA GLN A 567 20.15 -9.40 25.00
C GLN A 567 21.09 -10.47 24.43
N GLY A 568 21.26 -10.54 23.11
CA GLY A 568 22.17 -11.46 22.47
C GLY A 568 22.46 -11.10 21.01
N LEU A 569 23.72 -11.23 20.62
CA LEU A 569 24.21 -11.06 19.26
C LEU A 569 24.76 -12.41 18.75
N PHE A 570 24.19 -12.93 17.67
CA PHE A 570 24.58 -14.22 17.10
C PHE A 570 24.85 -14.14 15.60
N GLY A 571 25.85 -14.91 15.15
CA GLY A 571 26.14 -15.09 13.73
C GLY A 571 27.00 -14.02 13.09
N PHE A 572 27.35 -12.94 13.81
CA PHE A 572 28.24 -11.87 13.37
C PHE A 572 29.66 -11.99 13.94
N ALA A 573 30.64 -11.43 13.22
CA ALA A 573 31.99 -11.19 13.72
C ALA A 573 32.44 -9.75 13.44
N GLU A 574 33.17 -9.15 14.36
CA GLU A 574 33.82 -7.86 14.14
C GLU A 574 35.06 -8.04 13.26
N ARG A 575 34.95 -7.64 11.99
CA ARG A 575 36.04 -7.65 10.99
C ARG A 575 35.63 -6.86 9.76
N GLN A 576 36.60 -6.62 8.88
CA GLN A 576 36.34 -6.02 7.57
C GLN A 576 35.32 -6.84 6.77
N ALA A 577 34.27 -6.19 6.29
CA ALA A 577 33.24 -6.80 5.45
C ALA A 577 33.79 -7.00 4.03
N ILE A 578 33.75 -8.22 3.51
CA ILE A 578 34.23 -8.54 2.16
C ILE A 578 33.10 -9.18 1.37
N ALA A 579 32.59 -8.44 0.38
CA ALA A 579 31.51 -8.91 -0.47
C ALA A 579 31.80 -10.31 -1.06
N GLY A 580 30.87 -11.23 -0.90
CA GLY A 580 30.91 -12.58 -1.45
C GLY A 580 31.80 -13.56 -0.70
N ASN A 581 32.39 -13.19 0.44
CA ASN A 581 33.16 -14.14 1.27
C ASN A 581 32.26 -15.10 2.07
N GLY A 582 30.95 -14.86 2.07
CA GLY A 582 29.95 -15.66 2.74
C GLY A 582 29.84 -15.39 4.23
N THR A 583 30.58 -14.44 4.80
CA THR A 583 30.61 -14.20 6.24
C THR A 583 29.77 -13.01 6.65
N ASN A 584 29.22 -13.05 7.87
CA ASN A 584 28.42 -11.95 8.40
C ASN A 584 29.30 -11.09 9.30
N ASP A 585 29.47 -9.83 8.92
CA ASP A 585 30.50 -8.96 9.48
C ASP A 585 29.92 -7.64 10.01
N ILE A 586 30.57 -7.11 11.06
CA ILE A 586 30.35 -5.76 11.57
C ILE A 586 31.63 -4.96 11.30
N ASP A 587 31.51 -3.91 10.49
CA ASP A 587 32.66 -3.17 9.96
C ASP A 587 32.48 -1.64 10.06
N ALA A 588 33.36 -0.99 10.83
CA ALA A 588 33.45 0.46 10.99
C ALA A 588 34.82 1.01 10.51
N SER A 589 35.54 0.24 9.69
CA SER A 589 36.91 0.56 9.29
C SER A 589 37.01 1.79 8.39
N SER A 590 38.24 2.27 8.19
CA SER A 590 38.54 3.24 7.14
C SER A 590 39.87 2.88 6.47
N GLU A 591 39.95 2.99 5.14
CA GLU A 591 41.14 2.63 4.38
C GLU A 591 42.27 3.66 4.58
N PHE A 592 41.96 4.96 4.43
CA PHE A 592 42.94 6.04 4.59
C PHE A 592 42.65 6.99 5.77
N GLY A 593 41.45 6.93 6.33
CA GLY A 593 41.05 7.70 7.50
C GLY A 593 41.22 6.94 8.82
N LEU A 594 40.58 7.46 9.87
CA LEU A 594 40.50 6.77 11.16
C LEU A 594 39.30 5.84 11.16
N ALA A 595 39.47 4.61 11.63
CA ALA A 595 38.34 3.70 11.86
C ALA A 595 37.40 4.26 12.94
N GLY A 596 36.11 4.02 12.76
CA GLY A 596 35.08 4.33 13.75
C GLY A 596 35.01 3.30 14.88
N GLY A 597 34.20 3.59 15.89
CA GLY A 597 34.02 2.73 17.06
C GLY A 597 32.92 1.68 16.87
N ILE A 598 33.16 0.46 17.35
CA ILE A 598 32.15 -0.59 17.49
C ILE A 598 31.93 -0.82 18.98
N GLU A 599 30.71 -0.58 19.45
CA GLU A 599 30.28 -0.80 20.84
C GLU A 599 29.13 -1.79 20.87
N ILE A 600 29.32 -2.93 21.54
CA ILE A 600 28.31 -3.99 21.66
C ILE A 600 28.05 -4.22 23.14
N ASP A 601 26.86 -3.80 23.60
CA ASP A 601 26.37 -4.10 24.93
C ASP A 601 25.41 -5.29 24.86
N THR A 602 25.81 -6.39 25.51
CA THR A 602 24.95 -7.57 25.65
C THR A 602 24.55 -7.73 27.10
N LEU A 603 23.25 -7.78 27.36
CA LEU A 603 22.68 -8.10 28.68
C LEU A 603 22.85 -9.60 29.01
N VAL A 604 24.09 -10.08 28.99
CA VAL A 604 24.39 -11.40 29.50
C VAL A 604 24.59 -11.25 31.00
N SER A 605 23.63 -11.72 31.80
CA SER A 605 23.89 -12.04 33.20
C SER A 605 25.04 -13.04 33.22
N ASP A 606 26.21 -12.59 33.67
CA ASP A 606 27.42 -13.37 33.87
C ASP A 606 27.13 -14.85 34.20
N PRO A 607 27.35 -15.81 33.26
CA PRO A 607 27.16 -17.22 33.54
C PRO A 607 28.20 -17.77 34.53
N ASP A 608 29.31 -17.05 34.79
CA ASP A 608 30.32 -17.45 35.78
C ASP A 608 29.84 -17.21 37.23
N SER A 609 28.82 -16.37 37.42
CA SER A 609 28.17 -16.18 38.73
C SER A 609 27.42 -17.43 39.23
N ALA A 610 27.24 -18.46 38.39
CA ALA A 610 26.64 -19.74 38.75
C ALA A 610 27.66 -20.89 38.95
N LEU A 611 28.96 -20.61 38.94
CA LEU A 611 29.97 -21.59 39.36
C LEU A 611 30.09 -21.61 40.88
N VAL A 612 29.19 -22.37 41.52
CA VAL A 612 29.40 -22.80 42.90
C VAL A 612 30.67 -23.65 42.92
N ASN A 613 31.75 -23.12 43.52
CA ASN A 613 32.93 -23.94 43.83
C ASN A 613 32.50 -25.11 44.70
N LEU A 614 32.53 -26.33 44.15
CA LEU A 614 32.37 -27.55 44.92
C LEU A 614 33.49 -27.58 45.98
N PRO A 615 33.19 -27.86 47.26
CA PRO A 615 34.21 -27.89 48.29
C PRO A 615 35.32 -28.91 47.93
N GLU A 616 36.58 -28.47 47.89
CA GLU A 616 37.77 -29.34 47.76
C GLU A 616 38.08 -30.11 49.07
N GLY A 617 37.05 -30.68 49.67
CA GLY A 617 37.14 -31.52 50.85
C GLY A 617 36.57 -32.89 50.55
N VAL A 618 37.31 -33.74 49.84
CA VAL A 618 37.00 -35.18 49.84
C VAL A 618 37.28 -35.68 51.24
N SER A 619 36.23 -35.87 52.05
CA SER A 619 36.38 -36.50 53.35
C SER A 619 36.88 -37.93 53.14
N ASP A 620 38.10 -38.22 53.60
CA ASP A 620 38.68 -39.57 53.57
C ASP A 620 37.86 -40.53 54.45
N PRO A 621 37.15 -41.52 53.88
CA PRO A 621 36.35 -42.47 54.64
C PRO A 621 37.20 -43.50 55.41
N SER A 622 38.51 -43.58 55.16
CA SER A 622 39.40 -44.57 55.79
C SER A 622 39.59 -44.36 57.29
N GLN A 623 39.30 -43.15 57.79
CA GLN A 623 39.40 -42.78 59.21
C GLN A 623 38.11 -43.05 60.02
N LYS A 624 37.04 -43.58 59.40
CA LYS A 624 35.75 -43.85 60.08
C LYS A 624 35.44 -45.35 60.29
N ILE A 625 36.42 -46.23 60.13
CA ILE A 625 36.22 -47.67 60.32
C ILE A 625 36.65 -48.10 61.72
N ALA A 626 35.68 -48.32 62.60
CA ALA A 626 35.88 -49.05 63.84
C ALA A 626 36.06 -50.56 63.54
N ILE A 627 37.15 -51.13 64.03
CA ILE A 627 37.52 -52.55 63.88
C ILE A 627 36.52 -53.43 64.65
N GLY A 628 35.86 -54.36 63.95
CA GLY A 628 34.95 -55.36 64.51
C GLY A 628 35.21 -56.78 63.97
N CYS A 629 35.53 -57.67 64.89
CA CYS A 629 35.92 -59.10 64.85
C CYS A 629 35.63 -60.04 63.65
N ALA A 630 36.65 -60.88 63.40
CA ALA A 630 36.69 -62.31 63.02
C ALA A 630 35.67 -62.89 62.02
N ALA A 631 36.19 -63.28 60.86
CA ALA A 631 35.51 -63.97 59.78
C ALA A 631 34.85 -65.31 60.20
N LYS A 632 33.56 -65.44 59.90
CA LYS A 632 32.94 -66.72 59.56
C LYS A 632 32.70 -66.74 58.05
N GLN A 633 33.20 -67.80 57.41
CA GLN A 633 33.09 -68.08 55.99
C GLN A 633 31.63 -68.02 55.51
N GLY A 634 31.40 -67.45 54.33
CA GLY A 634 30.14 -67.67 53.59
C GLY A 634 29.50 -66.50 52.84
N ASN A 635 30.11 -65.31 52.71
CA ASN A 635 29.46 -64.19 52.01
C ASN A 635 30.23 -63.77 50.75
N SER A 636 29.54 -63.68 49.61
CA SER A 636 30.04 -63.03 48.40
C SER A 636 29.53 -61.59 48.33
N PHE A 637 30.38 -60.69 47.82
CA PHE A 637 30.04 -59.30 47.52
C PHE A 637 29.88 -59.17 46.01
N VAL A 638 28.72 -58.72 45.54
CA VAL A 638 28.50 -58.37 44.13
C VAL A 638 28.44 -56.86 44.01
N LEU A 639 29.44 -56.28 43.35
CA LEU A 639 29.44 -54.88 42.92
C LEU A 639 28.56 -54.77 41.67
N ALA A 640 27.28 -54.44 41.85
CA ALA A 640 26.42 -54.01 40.75
C ALA A 640 26.70 -52.53 40.46
N GLY A 641 27.79 -52.26 39.74
CA GLY A 641 28.05 -50.95 39.14
C GLY A 641 27.03 -50.69 38.03
N ARG A 642 26.48 -49.48 37.98
CA ARG A 642 25.66 -49.02 36.85
C ARG A 642 26.57 -48.93 35.64
N GLY A 643 26.21 -49.67 34.59
CA GLY A 643 26.91 -49.73 33.31
C GLY A 643 27.22 -48.32 32.81
N GLY A 644 28.51 -48.13 32.54
CA GLY A 644 29.13 -46.86 32.24
C GLY A 644 28.78 -46.37 30.84
N VAL A 645 28.64 -45.06 30.78
CA VAL A 645 28.78 -44.26 29.56
C VAL A 645 30.17 -44.56 28.97
N PRO A 646 30.31 -44.72 27.64
CA PRO A 646 31.62 -44.94 27.02
C PRO A 646 32.56 -43.77 27.32
N SER A 647 33.83 -44.06 27.59
CA SER A 647 34.86 -43.06 27.88
C SER A 647 35.30 -42.24 26.65
N SER A 648 34.69 -42.45 25.47
CA SER A 648 34.94 -41.69 24.25
C SER A 648 33.72 -41.69 23.32
N PRO A 649 33.42 -40.60 22.57
CA PRO A 649 32.22 -40.48 21.73
C PRO A 649 32.18 -41.40 20.49
N GLN A 650 33.24 -42.15 20.20
CA GLN A 650 33.34 -42.98 18.99
C GLN A 650 33.20 -44.49 19.26
N ASP A 651 33.00 -44.90 20.52
CA ASP A 651 32.81 -46.31 20.86
C ASP A 651 31.34 -46.76 20.74
N LEU A 652 31.11 -47.87 20.06
CA LEU A 652 29.78 -48.47 19.87
C LEU A 652 29.27 -49.13 21.17
N VAL A 653 28.14 -48.62 21.68
CA VAL A 653 27.42 -49.20 22.82
C VAL A 653 26.78 -50.52 22.42
N SER A 654 27.28 -51.65 22.94
CA SER A 654 26.55 -52.93 22.91
C SER A 654 25.97 -53.21 24.29
N ASN A 655 24.65 -53.17 24.40
CA ASN A 655 23.92 -53.42 25.64
C ASN A 655 23.22 -54.77 25.54
N PRO A 656 23.68 -55.86 26.18
CA PRO A 656 22.84 -57.03 26.34
C PRO A 656 21.77 -56.72 27.38
N GLN A 657 20.54 -56.48 26.93
CA GLN A 657 19.38 -56.38 27.83
C GLN A 657 19.24 -57.68 28.62
N LEU A 658 19.40 -57.59 29.94
CA LEU A 658 18.94 -58.60 30.89
C LEU A 658 17.89 -57.95 31.79
N TRP A 659 16.66 -57.90 31.30
CA TRP A 659 15.49 -57.80 32.17
C TRP A 659 14.94 -59.21 32.32
N ASN A 660 15.06 -59.77 33.52
CA ASN A 660 14.49 -61.09 33.85
C ASN A 660 13.34 -60.86 34.83
N ASP A 661 12.10 -60.92 34.33
CA ASP A 661 10.89 -60.81 35.15
C ASP A 661 10.65 -62.15 35.85
N VAL A 662 10.83 -62.18 37.17
CA VAL A 662 10.67 -63.37 38.02
C VAL A 662 9.23 -63.59 38.51
N ARG A 663 8.24 -62.94 37.89
CA ARG A 663 6.82 -63.20 38.19
C ARG A 663 6.27 -64.36 37.35
N ASP A 664 5.64 -65.32 38.01
CA ASP A 664 4.91 -66.40 37.34
C ASP A 664 3.55 -65.89 36.81
N LEU A 665 3.49 -65.67 35.50
CA LEU A 665 2.28 -65.23 34.78
C LEU A 665 1.50 -66.40 34.15
N SER A 666 1.76 -67.65 34.56
CA SER A 666 1.02 -68.82 34.07
C SER A 666 -0.49 -68.75 34.35
N ALA A 667 -0.91 -68.00 35.37
CA ALA A 667 -2.32 -67.78 35.72
C ALA A 667 -3.10 -66.91 34.73
N PHE A 668 -2.45 -66.21 33.79
CA PHE A 668 -3.13 -65.38 32.78
C PHE A 668 -3.04 -65.95 31.35
N ARG A 669 -2.52 -67.16 31.18
CA ARG A 669 -2.47 -67.83 29.87
C ARG A 669 -3.64 -68.79 29.70
N THR A 670 -4.82 -68.26 29.38
CA THR A 670 -5.88 -69.06 28.78
C THR A 670 -5.95 -68.76 27.28
N THR A 671 -5.62 -69.78 26.50
CA THR A 671 -5.66 -69.87 25.04
C THR A 671 -7.10 -70.04 24.53
N GLN A 672 -7.55 -69.21 23.58
CA GLN A 672 -8.36 -69.56 22.38
C GLN A 672 -8.30 -68.37 21.39
N GLN A 673 -7.49 -68.45 20.34
CA GLN A 673 -7.81 -68.88 18.97
C GLN A 673 -8.57 -67.87 18.07
N ARG A 674 -7.91 -67.60 16.93
CA ARG A 674 -8.40 -67.20 15.59
C ARG A 674 -8.74 -65.74 15.29
N GLY A 675 -7.99 -65.23 14.31
CA GLY A 675 -8.55 -64.77 13.04
C GLY A 675 -8.71 -63.26 12.88
N TYR A 676 -7.85 -62.65 12.06
CA TYR A 676 -8.04 -61.31 11.49
C TYR A 676 -9.38 -61.22 10.74
N PRO A 677 -10.11 -60.09 10.85
CA PRO A 677 -9.89 -59.01 9.89
C PRO A 677 -9.85 -57.61 10.51
N SER A 678 -9.29 -56.69 9.71
CA SER A 678 -9.21 -55.24 9.89
C SER A 678 -10.53 -54.59 10.32
N GLN A 679 -10.47 -53.74 11.36
CA GLN A 679 -11.47 -52.70 11.61
C GLN A 679 -10.80 -51.34 11.80
N GLU A 680 -11.36 -50.40 11.06
CA GLU A 680 -11.12 -48.96 11.07
C GLU A 680 -11.22 -48.39 12.48
N TYR A 681 -10.26 -47.54 12.86
CA TYR A 681 -10.48 -46.63 13.96
C TYR A 681 -11.36 -45.49 13.45
N ALA A 682 -12.63 -45.51 13.88
CA ALA A 682 -13.57 -44.42 13.72
C ALA A 682 -12.98 -43.15 14.35
N THR A 683 -12.73 -42.15 13.50
CA THR A 683 -12.58 -40.76 13.93
C THR A 683 -13.90 -40.34 14.56
N ARG A 684 -13.87 -39.92 15.82
CA ARG A 684 -15.02 -39.25 16.44
C ARG A 684 -15.05 -37.83 15.85
N PRO A 685 -16.04 -37.45 15.03
CA PRO A 685 -16.13 -36.07 14.58
C PRO A 685 -16.50 -35.22 15.79
N VAL A 686 -15.63 -34.29 16.18
CA VAL A 686 -16.03 -33.17 17.01
C VAL A 686 -16.80 -32.24 16.07
N THR A 687 -18.12 -32.42 16.02
CA THR A 687 -19.00 -31.48 15.34
C THR A 687 -18.89 -30.14 16.07
N PRO A 688 -18.52 -29.03 15.40
CA PRO A 688 -18.59 -27.72 16.01
C PRO A 688 -20.03 -27.49 16.51
N ALA A 689 -20.19 -26.93 17.71
CA ALA A 689 -21.51 -26.48 18.14
C ALA A 689 -22.05 -25.52 17.06
N PRO A 690 -23.30 -25.69 16.59
CA PRO A 690 -23.84 -24.82 15.55
C PRO A 690 -23.81 -23.37 16.04
N LEU A 691 -23.28 -22.48 15.19
CA LEU A 691 -23.35 -21.04 15.42
C LEU A 691 -24.82 -20.64 15.47
N LEU A 692 -25.28 -20.21 16.64
CA LEU A 692 -26.66 -19.82 16.87
C LEU A 692 -26.75 -18.30 16.79
N GLU A 693 -27.51 -17.77 15.82
CA GLU A 693 -27.66 -16.33 15.67
C GLU A 693 -28.32 -15.70 16.91
N ALA A 694 -27.86 -14.51 17.29
CA ALA A 694 -28.42 -13.78 18.42
C ALA A 694 -29.80 -13.23 18.05
N THR A 695 -30.83 -13.61 18.79
CA THR A 695 -32.21 -13.14 18.58
C THR A 695 -32.57 -11.95 19.47
N GLY A 696 -31.64 -11.48 20.30
CA GLY A 696 -31.79 -10.27 21.08
C GLY A 696 -30.49 -9.81 21.74
N TRP A 697 -30.55 -8.66 22.40
CA TRP A 697 -29.48 -8.12 23.21
C TRP A 697 -30.03 -7.57 24.53
N HIS A 698 -29.22 -7.58 25.57
CA HIS A 698 -29.55 -6.95 26.84
C HIS A 698 -28.32 -6.25 27.42
N ARG A 699 -28.55 -5.22 28.23
CA ARG A 699 -27.48 -4.48 28.90
C ARG A 699 -27.26 -5.07 30.29
N ASP A 700 -26.02 -5.44 30.59
CA ASP A 700 -25.67 -5.96 31.92
C ASP A 700 -25.64 -4.84 32.97
N ALA A 701 -25.52 -5.23 34.25
CA ALA A 701 -25.50 -4.30 35.38
C ALA A 701 -24.30 -3.33 35.36
N GLN A 702 -23.30 -3.59 34.51
CA GLN A 702 -22.13 -2.76 34.28
C GLN A 702 -22.25 -1.88 33.02
N GLY A 703 -23.43 -1.88 32.36
CA GLY A 703 -23.70 -1.04 31.20
C GLY A 703 -23.21 -1.62 29.86
N ARG A 704 -22.71 -2.86 29.83
CA ARG A 704 -22.22 -3.51 28.61
C ARG A 704 -23.33 -4.27 27.91
N MET A 705 -23.33 -4.22 26.59
CA MET A 705 -24.33 -4.87 25.75
C MET A 705 -23.93 -6.32 25.50
N ARG A 706 -24.83 -7.27 25.78
CA ARG A 706 -24.61 -8.71 25.55
C ARG A 706 -25.69 -9.28 24.64
N LEU A 707 -25.24 -9.97 23.59
CA LEU A 707 -26.09 -10.72 22.66
C LEU A 707 -26.59 -12.01 23.32
N VAL A 708 -27.86 -12.34 23.17
CA VAL A 708 -28.51 -13.53 23.74
C VAL A 708 -29.44 -14.19 22.72
N ASN A 709 -29.66 -15.49 22.87
CA ASN A 709 -30.68 -16.21 22.10
C ASN A 709 -31.78 -16.71 23.05
N HIS A 710 -33.02 -16.24 22.85
CA HIS A 710 -34.18 -16.68 23.62
C HIS A 710 -34.85 -17.88 22.95
N GLN A 711 -34.61 -19.10 23.44
CA GLN A 711 -35.45 -20.26 23.09
C GLN A 711 -36.54 -20.48 24.15
N PRO A 712 -37.81 -20.74 23.77
CA PRO A 712 -38.86 -21.11 24.70
C PRO A 712 -38.71 -22.57 25.16
N ASN A 713 -38.86 -22.77 26.47
CA ASN A 713 -38.71 -24.02 27.21
C ASN A 713 -39.37 -25.26 26.55
N LEU A 714 -38.60 -26.35 26.45
CA LEU A 714 -39.15 -27.71 26.34
C LEU A 714 -38.95 -28.42 27.68
N VAL A 715 -40.06 -28.86 28.26
CA VAL A 715 -40.15 -29.67 29.49
C VAL A 715 -40.24 -31.14 29.11
N SER A 716 -39.42 -31.99 29.74
CA SER A 716 -39.71 -33.41 30.09
C SER A 716 -38.68 -33.83 31.16
N ALA A 717 -39.04 -34.06 32.43
CA ALA A 717 -39.53 -35.32 33.01
C ALA A 717 -38.55 -36.51 32.74
N ASP A 718 -38.03 -37.28 33.70
CA ASP A 718 -38.32 -37.44 35.12
C ASP A 718 -37.21 -38.29 35.80
N LEU A 719 -37.06 -38.12 37.13
CA LEU A 719 -36.61 -39.07 38.18
C LEU A 719 -35.18 -39.66 38.24
N GLY A 720 -34.56 -39.47 39.42
CA GLY A 720 -33.50 -40.34 39.95
C GLY A 720 -32.75 -39.75 41.14
N ASP A 721 -33.26 -39.97 42.35
CA ASP A 721 -32.68 -39.68 43.68
C ASP A 721 -31.16 -39.93 43.82
N ALA A 722 -30.47 -39.05 44.57
CA ALA A 722 -29.93 -39.32 45.91
C ALA A 722 -28.76 -38.38 46.31
N ALA A 723 -29.07 -37.49 47.26
CA ALA A 723 -28.34 -37.19 48.50
C ALA A 723 -26.83 -36.85 48.57
N GLN A 724 -26.58 -35.82 49.40
CA GLN A 724 -25.43 -35.59 50.32
C GLN A 724 -24.17 -34.88 49.79
N THR A 725 -24.01 -33.58 50.12
CA THR A 725 -23.14 -32.97 51.19
C THR A 725 -21.63 -33.11 50.91
N CYS A 726 -20.76 -32.09 50.92
CA CYS A 726 -20.71 -30.81 51.65
C CYS A 726 -20.32 -29.64 50.74
#